data_AF-A0A953B1K0-F1
#
_entry.id   AF-A0A953B1K0-F1
#
_cell.length_a   1.000
_cell.length_b   1.000
_cell.length_c   1.000
_cell.angle_alpha   90.00
_cell.angle_beta   90.00
_cell.angle_gamma   90.00
#
_symmetry.space_group_name_H-M   'P 1'
#
loop_
_entity.id
_entity.type
_entity.pdbx_description
1 polymer ?
#
loop_
_entity_poly.entity_id
_entity_poly.type
_entity_poly.pdbx_seq_one_letter_code
_entity_poly.pdbx_strand_id
1 'polypeptide(L)'
;MKKQAICPLCLRSSTLFALVLGASAGFILIPTRAGPGLPDSQAPSNAPPRALSFQERVAYQRAIEEVYWRHRIWPKENPGPKPPLDAVLSQAQIESKVADYLRKSQALADYWQRPVTASQLQAEMDRMARNTRQPDVLRELFEALGNDPFVIAECLARPALVNRLITNWYAFDQRIHGALKHHAETELKAQPNIGQKLQPTAVFSDICLRKTMGSHHAHDRAAGLELELPDKEWDNTIAKLGAVFSGAPVAAANGSPTLPMKQIKKGTWSPLQEDETGYHATAVVEQADDKVKLTTLSWKKEPLESWLMRNENGPPRTIHAAYASYSLPTIPDGATCIDDTWTGIAGPPDGRTGQTAVWTGSEMIIWGGVVYLGYLNTGARYVPSTDTWTATTDVDAPTGRTGHTAVWTGTEMIIWGGQDDFSGPPGQGVNTGGRYNPVTNSWTPTSTINAPMGRLSHTAVWTGSEMIVWGGESFNGMLNTGGRYDPGTDSWAATSTTNAPDARAGHTAVWTGNEMIVWGGWDFNNYFATGGRYNASTNSWTATSMTSAPSERALHTAVWTGSEMIIWGGHYYDGNDHYLNTGGRYNPSTDSWIPTGTAGAPAGRSSHTAVWTGSEMIVWGGYDGTYTNTGGRYNPTTNSWAATSTTNAPDARDGGTAVWTGSEMIIWGGHYYDGNDHYLNTGGRYNPSTDSWIPTGTGNAPVGRYRHVGIWTGAEMIIWGGFFFDGSYHYLDTGGRYYAATDTWSSTTTSNAPSGRVRSTAVWTGTEMIVWGGNISGGTSLNSGGRYNPVTDSWTATSTTNAPTARYYHTAVWSGSEMIIWGGYSYDGVDHFWNTGGRYDPVMDSWTATTVTGAPVGRELHCAVWNGSDMIVWGGDFFDTATHYLNTGGRYNPVTDSWTATSTANAPSARDVWSVVWTGKEMIVWAGYGDSGYVNTGGGYSPDMDSWITTSATNAPSPRAGHRAVWTGTEMIVWGGYYYDGNDHWLNTGGRYDPVTDGWTATSTANVPAARMVPTAVWTGSEMLIWGG
;
A
#
# COMPACT_ATOMS: atom_id res chain seq x y z
N MET A 1 9.00 19.42 62.77
CA MET A 1 9.16 20.67 63.55
C MET A 1 8.55 21.84 62.77
N LYS A 2 8.55 23.05 63.35
CA LYS A 2 8.30 24.40 62.76
C LYS A 2 8.72 24.54 61.27
N LYS A 3 8.14 25.41 60.42
CA LYS A 3 6.99 26.37 60.49
C LYS A 3 6.58 26.78 59.04
N GLN A 4 5.31 27.05 58.71
CA GLN A 4 4.63 28.37 58.58
C GLN A 4 5.38 29.45 57.75
N ALA A 5 4.74 30.28 56.90
CA ALA A 5 3.34 30.42 56.41
C ALA A 5 3.39 31.08 54.99
N ILE A 6 2.46 31.84 54.35
CA ILE A 6 1.22 32.64 54.61
C ILE A 6 0.42 32.57 53.26
N CYS A 7 -0.91 32.37 53.11
CA CYS A 7 -2.17 32.96 53.65
C CYS A 7 -2.61 34.33 53.01
N PRO A 8 -3.91 34.74 53.05
CA PRO A 8 -5.10 33.97 52.65
C PRO A 8 -6.33 34.79 52.07
N LEU A 9 -7.39 34.06 51.64
CA LEU A 9 -8.86 34.35 51.78
C LEU A 9 -9.59 35.58 51.16
N CYS A 10 -10.67 35.27 50.39
CA CYS A 10 -12.05 35.84 50.42
C CYS A 10 -12.31 37.35 50.13
N LEU A 11 -13.54 37.91 49.91
CA LEU A 11 -14.93 37.54 50.28
C LEU A 11 -16.00 38.36 49.48
N ARG A 12 -17.24 37.83 49.24
CA ARG A 12 -18.53 38.55 48.91
C ARG A 12 -18.62 39.36 47.59
N SER A 13 -19.79 39.87 47.12
CA SER A 13 -21.21 39.39 47.00
C SER A 13 -22.09 40.49 46.35
N SER A 14 -23.28 40.11 45.80
CA SER A 14 -24.56 40.87 45.63
C SER A 14 -25.13 40.99 44.19
N THR A 15 -26.44 41.20 43.93
CA THR A 15 -27.74 40.87 44.60
C THR A 15 -28.92 41.18 43.63
N LEU A 16 -29.89 40.27 43.45
CA LEU A 16 -31.27 40.39 42.88
C LEU A 16 -31.60 41.28 41.64
N PHE A 17 -32.36 40.73 40.68
CA PHE A 17 -33.80 41.02 40.48
C PHE A 17 -34.50 39.86 39.72
N ALA A 18 -35.84 39.89 39.49
CA ALA A 18 -36.64 38.67 39.25
C ALA A 18 -37.92 38.83 38.36
N LEU A 19 -38.64 37.71 38.15
CA LEU A 19 -39.98 37.52 37.53
C LEU A 19 -40.05 37.55 35.97
N VAL A 20 -40.92 36.77 35.26
CA VAL A 20 -41.82 35.64 35.61
C VAL A 20 -42.34 34.89 34.34
N LEU A 21 -42.96 33.70 34.53
CA LEU A 21 -43.77 32.87 33.59
C LEU A 21 -43.02 32.18 32.42
N GLY A 22 -43.34 30.93 32.04
CA GLY A 22 -44.20 29.92 32.70
C GLY A 22 -44.54 28.68 31.85
N ALA A 23 -44.87 27.56 32.52
CA ALA A 23 -45.46 26.30 31.99
C ALA A 23 -44.61 25.43 31.01
N SER A 24 -44.71 24.09 30.98
CA SER A 24 -45.27 23.13 31.97
C SER A 24 -44.93 21.66 31.62
N ALA A 25 -44.59 20.85 32.64
CA ALA A 25 -44.79 19.39 32.82
C ALA A 25 -44.43 18.37 31.69
N GLY A 26 -43.85 17.20 31.99
CA GLY A 26 -43.43 16.71 33.31
C GLY A 26 -42.94 15.25 33.32
N PHE A 27 -42.26 14.87 34.41
CA PHE A 27 -41.88 13.49 34.72
C PHE A 27 -42.98 12.75 35.49
N ILE A 28 -43.03 11.41 35.36
CA ILE A 28 -43.76 10.52 36.27
C ILE A 28 -42.75 9.62 37.00
N LEU A 29 -43.00 9.38 38.29
CA LEU A 29 -42.08 8.74 39.24
C LEU A 29 -42.23 7.22 39.29
N ILE A 30 -41.10 6.56 39.63
CA ILE A 30 -41.04 5.14 39.99
C ILE A 30 -41.54 4.95 41.43
N PRO A 31 -42.45 3.99 41.71
CA PRO A 31 -42.78 3.55 43.06
C PRO A 31 -41.96 2.33 43.49
N THR A 32 -41.50 2.30 44.74
CA THR A 32 -40.80 1.15 45.35
C THR A 32 -41.65 0.45 46.41
N ARG A 33 -41.59 -0.89 46.47
CA ARG A 33 -41.97 -1.68 47.66
C ARG A 33 -41.27 -3.04 47.70
N ALA A 34 -41.08 -3.60 48.89
CA ALA A 34 -40.31 -4.82 49.14
C ALA A 34 -41.12 -6.12 48.95
N GLY A 35 -40.42 -7.26 48.84
CA GLY A 35 -40.97 -8.62 48.71
C GLY A 35 -41.39 -9.26 50.06
N PRO A 36 -41.24 -10.60 50.29
CA PRO A 36 -40.46 -11.60 49.54
C PRO A 36 -41.27 -12.84 49.06
N GLY A 37 -40.62 -13.75 48.31
CA GLY A 37 -41.12 -15.11 48.09
C GLY A 37 -40.49 -15.88 46.92
N LEU A 38 -39.96 -17.08 47.18
CA LEU A 38 -39.77 -18.18 46.21
C LEU A 38 -40.81 -19.26 46.54
N PRO A 39 -41.37 -19.96 45.53
CA PRO A 39 -40.75 -21.22 45.11
C PRO A 39 -40.76 -21.45 43.59
N ASP A 40 -40.13 -22.55 43.15
CA ASP A 40 -39.98 -22.96 41.75
C ASP A 40 -41.29 -23.24 41.00
N SER A 41 -41.31 -22.91 39.71
CA SER A 41 -41.79 -23.81 38.65
C SER A 41 -41.42 -23.28 37.27
N GLN A 42 -41.25 -24.19 36.29
CA GLN A 42 -40.92 -23.84 34.91
C GLN A 42 -42.11 -23.19 34.20
N ALA A 43 -41.87 -22.07 33.52
CA ALA A 43 -42.81 -21.45 32.58
C ALA A 43 -42.06 -21.05 31.30
N PRO A 44 -42.56 -21.38 30.09
CA PRO A 44 -41.93 -20.96 28.85
C PRO A 44 -42.09 -19.44 28.62
N SER A 45 -41.03 -18.81 28.12
CA SER A 45 -40.95 -17.35 27.94
C SER A 45 -41.77 -16.86 26.74
N ASN A 46 -43.09 -16.75 26.89
CA ASN A 46 -43.99 -16.11 25.92
C ASN A 46 -43.87 -14.56 25.96
N ALA A 47 -42.65 -14.05 25.75
CA ALA A 47 -42.47 -12.68 25.31
C ALA A 47 -42.78 -12.61 23.80
N PRO A 48 -43.40 -11.52 23.29
CA PRO A 48 -43.57 -11.34 21.85
C PRO A 48 -42.18 -11.27 21.17
N PRO A 49 -42.05 -11.75 19.92
CA PRO A 49 -40.77 -11.74 19.22
C PRO A 49 -40.30 -10.30 19.04
N ARG A 50 -39.20 -9.93 19.69
CA ARG A 50 -38.52 -8.66 19.43
C ARG A 50 -37.98 -8.72 18.00
N ALA A 51 -38.50 -7.87 17.13
CA ALA A 51 -38.10 -7.78 15.74
C ALA A 51 -37.84 -6.31 15.41
N LEU A 52 -36.64 -6.00 14.92
CA LEU A 52 -36.31 -4.65 14.48
C LEU A 52 -37.00 -4.36 13.15
N SER A 53 -37.80 -3.31 13.11
CA SER A 53 -38.28 -2.72 11.86
C SER A 53 -37.11 -2.22 11.00
N PHE A 54 -37.38 -1.99 9.71
CA PHE A 54 -36.39 -1.41 8.81
C PHE A 54 -35.84 -0.07 9.32
N GLN A 55 -36.70 0.81 9.85
CA GLN A 55 -36.28 2.13 10.33
C GLN A 55 -35.51 2.07 11.67
N GLU A 56 -35.78 1.10 12.56
CA GLU A 56 -34.91 0.85 13.72
C GLU A 56 -33.52 0.37 13.28
N ARG A 57 -33.45 -0.54 12.28
CA ARG A 57 -32.17 -0.99 11.71
C ARG A 57 -31.39 0.15 11.06
N VAL A 58 -32.08 1.10 10.41
CA VAL A 58 -31.48 2.30 9.80
C VAL A 58 -30.95 3.25 10.87
N ALA A 59 -31.66 3.45 11.97
CA ALA A 59 -31.18 4.22 13.11
C ALA A 59 -29.92 3.59 13.75
N TYR A 60 -29.92 2.27 13.96
CA TYR A 60 -28.74 1.55 14.46
C TYR A 60 -27.58 1.52 13.47
N GLN A 61 -27.85 1.42 12.16
CA GLN A 61 -26.81 1.58 11.13
C GLN A 61 -26.20 2.98 11.24
N ARG A 62 -27.00 4.05 11.29
CA ARG A 62 -26.49 5.43 11.46
C ARG A 62 -25.60 5.56 12.70
N ALA A 63 -25.97 4.95 13.83
CA ALA A 63 -25.13 4.95 15.04
C ALA A 63 -23.78 4.21 14.86
N ILE A 64 -23.76 3.07 14.15
CA ILE A 64 -22.53 2.35 13.78
C ILE A 64 -21.64 3.22 12.88
N GLU A 65 -22.23 3.84 11.86
CA GLU A 65 -21.53 4.71 10.92
C GLU A 65 -21.03 6.00 11.60
N GLU A 66 -21.73 6.53 12.61
CA GLU A 66 -21.25 7.64 13.43
C GLU A 66 -19.98 7.28 14.22
N VAL A 67 -19.88 6.06 14.77
CA VAL A 67 -18.66 5.60 15.48
C VAL A 67 -17.49 5.44 14.51
N TYR A 68 -17.67 4.74 13.38
CA TYR A 68 -16.61 4.64 12.37
C TYR A 68 -16.22 6.02 11.84
N TRP A 69 -17.20 6.88 11.57
CA TRP A 69 -16.94 8.25 11.16
C TRP A 69 -16.16 9.03 12.21
N ARG A 70 -16.44 8.91 13.52
CA ARG A 70 -15.61 9.54 14.57
C ARG A 70 -14.14 9.13 14.47
N HIS A 71 -13.89 7.83 14.31
CA HIS A 71 -12.53 7.30 14.23
C HIS A 71 -11.82 7.60 12.93
N ARG A 72 -12.53 7.88 11.82
CA ARG A 72 -11.87 8.35 10.60
C ARG A 72 -11.00 9.59 10.88
N ILE A 73 -9.68 9.47 10.73
CA ILE A 73 -8.79 10.57 10.37
C ILE A 73 -9.54 11.42 9.36
N TRP A 74 -9.90 12.62 9.79
CA TRP A 74 -10.10 13.71 8.88
C TRP A 74 -8.70 14.29 8.72
N PRO A 75 -8.02 14.00 7.61
CA PRO A 75 -6.64 14.38 7.44
C PRO A 75 -6.45 15.89 7.73
N LYS A 76 -5.41 16.24 8.49
CA LYS A 76 -5.06 17.62 8.97
C LYS A 76 -4.90 18.62 7.81
N GLU A 77 -4.70 18.07 6.65
CA GLU A 77 -4.61 18.68 5.34
C GLU A 77 -5.90 19.37 4.88
N ASN A 78 -7.07 18.92 5.37
CA ASN A 78 -8.37 19.53 5.09
C ASN A 78 -8.50 21.00 5.53
N PRO A 79 -8.87 21.94 4.64
CA PRO A 79 -9.03 23.35 4.99
C PRO A 79 -10.29 23.62 5.83
N GLY A 80 -11.23 22.67 5.84
CA GLY A 80 -12.42 22.69 6.69
C GLY A 80 -12.31 21.72 7.88
N PRO A 81 -13.07 21.95 8.97
CA PRO A 81 -13.25 20.93 10.00
C PRO A 81 -13.97 19.71 9.42
N LYS A 82 -13.75 18.56 10.04
CA LYS A 82 -14.40 17.29 9.70
C LYS A 82 -15.92 17.45 9.55
N PRO A 83 -16.52 17.13 8.38
CA PRO A 83 -17.95 17.28 8.18
C PRO A 83 -18.74 16.33 9.08
N PRO A 84 -20.02 16.64 9.39
CA PRO A 84 -20.92 15.69 10.04
C PRO A 84 -21.22 14.52 9.10
N LEU A 85 -21.58 13.36 9.66
CA LEU A 85 -21.87 12.14 8.89
C LEU A 85 -22.90 12.39 7.77
N ASP A 86 -23.97 13.14 8.05
CA ASP A 86 -25.05 13.38 7.09
C ASP A 86 -24.62 14.12 5.81
N ALA A 87 -23.43 14.76 5.80
CA ALA A 87 -22.85 15.42 4.63
C ALA A 87 -22.02 14.50 3.73
N VAL A 88 -21.65 13.31 4.22
CA VAL A 88 -20.81 12.30 3.53
C VAL A 88 -21.52 10.95 3.36
N LEU A 89 -22.60 10.72 4.11
CA LEU A 89 -23.46 9.55 4.10
C LEU A 89 -24.93 10.01 4.23
N SER A 90 -25.66 10.01 3.12
CA SER A 90 -27.08 10.36 3.11
C SER A 90 -27.96 9.24 3.67
N GLN A 91 -29.13 9.62 4.19
CA GLN A 91 -30.18 8.69 4.66
C GLN A 91 -30.45 7.55 3.66
N ALA A 92 -30.52 7.84 2.35
CA ALA A 92 -30.79 6.84 1.32
C ALA A 92 -29.67 5.79 1.18
N GLN A 93 -28.41 6.17 1.40
CA GLN A 93 -27.28 5.24 1.40
C GLN A 93 -27.27 4.37 2.69
N ILE A 94 -27.69 4.92 3.84
CA ILE A 94 -27.89 4.14 5.08
C ILE A 94 -29.04 3.12 4.89
N GLU A 95 -30.16 3.54 4.30
CA GLU A 95 -31.27 2.66 3.93
C GLU A 95 -30.84 1.59 2.92
N SER A 96 -29.97 1.92 1.97
CA SER A 96 -29.38 0.95 1.04
C SER A 96 -28.48 -0.08 1.74
N LYS A 97 -27.64 0.33 2.71
CA LYS A 97 -26.84 -0.61 3.54
C LYS A 97 -27.73 -1.61 4.28
N VAL A 98 -28.83 -1.15 4.86
CA VAL A 98 -29.79 -2.02 5.56
C VAL A 98 -30.55 -2.92 4.59
N ALA A 99 -30.96 -2.41 3.43
CA ALA A 99 -31.63 -3.22 2.41
C ALA A 99 -30.73 -4.33 1.84
N ASP A 100 -29.43 -4.07 1.67
CA ASP A 100 -28.45 -5.02 1.15
C ASP A 100 -28.28 -6.25 2.05
N TYR A 101 -27.90 -6.06 3.33
CA TYR A 101 -27.67 -7.21 4.20
C TYR A 101 -28.96 -8.01 4.49
N LEU A 102 -30.13 -7.37 4.40
CA LEU A 102 -31.42 -8.07 4.47
C LEU A 102 -31.70 -8.86 3.18
N ARG A 103 -31.43 -8.30 1.99
CA ARG A 103 -31.54 -9.03 0.70
C ARG A 103 -30.61 -10.25 0.68
N LYS A 104 -29.34 -10.08 1.06
CA LYS A 104 -28.35 -11.16 1.14
C LYS A 104 -28.73 -12.23 2.17
N SER A 105 -29.33 -11.83 3.31
CA SER A 105 -29.90 -12.75 4.29
C SER A 105 -31.07 -13.58 3.73
N GLN A 106 -31.93 -12.95 2.92
CA GLN A 106 -33.07 -13.62 2.26
C GLN A 106 -32.59 -14.59 1.18
N ALA A 107 -31.64 -14.18 0.34
CA ALA A 107 -31.08 -15.04 -0.71
C ALA A 107 -30.41 -16.31 -0.12
N LEU A 108 -29.67 -16.19 0.99
CA LEU A 108 -29.13 -17.33 1.75
C LEU A 108 -30.22 -18.33 2.20
N ALA A 109 -31.39 -17.83 2.59
CA ALA A 109 -32.53 -18.67 2.94
C ALA A 109 -33.20 -19.29 1.70
N ASP A 110 -33.49 -18.52 0.66
CA ASP A 110 -34.31 -18.97 -0.47
C ASP A 110 -33.50 -19.81 -1.48
N TYR A 111 -32.33 -19.32 -1.93
CA TYR A 111 -31.51 -20.00 -2.96
C TYR A 111 -30.65 -21.15 -2.42
N TRP A 112 -30.12 -21.02 -1.20
CA TRP A 112 -29.21 -22.00 -0.59
C TRP A 112 -29.80 -22.78 0.58
N GLN A 113 -31.05 -22.49 1.00
CA GLN A 113 -31.74 -23.17 2.10
C GLN A 113 -30.94 -23.11 3.42
N ARG A 114 -30.24 -22.00 3.64
CA ARG A 114 -29.30 -21.74 4.75
C ARG A 114 -29.59 -20.38 5.42
N PRO A 115 -30.78 -20.20 6.04
CA PRO A 115 -31.07 -18.99 6.81
C PRO A 115 -30.08 -18.83 7.97
N VAL A 116 -29.59 -17.61 8.18
CA VAL A 116 -28.62 -17.29 9.25
C VAL A 116 -29.26 -17.47 10.63
N THR A 117 -28.68 -18.36 11.44
CA THR A 117 -29.18 -18.72 12.76
C THR A 117 -28.63 -17.81 13.86
N ALA A 118 -29.35 -17.73 14.98
CA ALA A 118 -28.88 -17.02 16.17
C ALA A 118 -27.58 -17.59 16.76
N SER A 119 -27.35 -18.91 16.65
CA SER A 119 -26.09 -19.52 17.10
C SER A 119 -24.89 -19.09 16.26
N GLN A 120 -25.07 -18.85 14.96
CA GLN A 120 -24.02 -18.28 14.13
C GLN A 120 -23.77 -16.79 14.45
N LEU A 121 -24.83 -16.04 14.77
CA LEU A 121 -24.72 -14.62 15.16
C LEU A 121 -24.03 -14.44 16.52
N GLN A 122 -24.33 -15.27 17.52
CA GLN A 122 -23.59 -15.28 18.79
C GLN A 122 -22.12 -15.64 18.55
N ALA A 123 -21.83 -16.68 17.77
CA ALA A 123 -20.45 -17.06 17.45
C ALA A 123 -19.68 -15.96 16.69
N GLU A 124 -20.36 -15.14 15.90
CA GLU A 124 -19.77 -13.97 15.23
C GLU A 124 -19.50 -12.83 16.23
N MET A 125 -20.41 -12.54 17.17
CA MET A 125 -20.16 -11.58 18.26
C MET A 125 -18.98 -12.02 19.16
N ASP A 126 -18.97 -13.30 19.55
CA ASP A 126 -17.92 -13.90 20.38
C ASP A 126 -16.55 -13.90 19.68
N ARG A 127 -16.55 -13.89 18.34
CA ARG A 127 -15.34 -13.75 17.52
C ARG A 127 -14.89 -12.30 17.44
N MET A 128 -15.79 -11.36 17.15
CA MET A 128 -15.47 -9.91 17.16
C MET A 128 -14.81 -9.50 18.47
N ALA A 129 -15.42 -9.82 19.61
CA ALA A 129 -14.89 -9.44 20.93
C ALA A 129 -13.56 -10.14 21.30
N ARG A 130 -13.29 -11.34 20.77
CA ARG A 130 -12.05 -12.09 21.03
C ARG A 130 -10.90 -11.68 20.13
N ASN A 131 -11.20 -11.31 18.89
CA ASN A 131 -10.20 -11.05 17.86
C ASN A 131 -10.00 -9.54 17.58
N THR A 132 -10.79 -8.65 18.17
CA THR A 132 -10.70 -7.20 17.95
C THR A 132 -9.30 -6.65 18.22
N ARG A 133 -8.93 -5.64 17.42
CA ARG A 133 -7.63 -4.98 17.44
C ARG A 133 -7.72 -3.50 17.70
N GLN A 134 -8.95 -3.03 17.84
CA GLN A 134 -9.30 -1.78 18.48
C GLN A 134 -10.39 -2.08 19.50
N PRO A 135 -10.04 -2.66 20.68
CA PRO A 135 -11.01 -3.01 21.71
C PRO A 135 -11.87 -1.81 22.13
N ASP A 136 -11.28 -0.62 22.15
CA ASP A 136 -11.98 0.63 22.48
C ASP A 136 -13.01 1.04 21.43
N VAL A 137 -12.67 0.93 20.14
CA VAL A 137 -13.62 1.18 19.04
C VAL A 137 -14.75 0.13 19.04
N LEU A 138 -14.47 -1.12 19.44
CA LEU A 138 -15.52 -2.12 19.61
C LEU A 138 -16.42 -1.83 20.82
N ARG A 139 -15.85 -1.33 21.92
CA ARG A 139 -16.62 -0.83 23.07
C ARG A 139 -17.53 0.32 22.66
N GLU A 140 -17.01 1.30 21.93
CA GLU A 140 -17.81 2.42 21.40
C GLU A 140 -18.96 1.94 20.47
N LEU A 141 -18.72 0.93 19.63
CA LEU A 141 -19.77 0.33 18.80
C LEU A 141 -20.85 -0.38 19.63
N PHE A 142 -20.45 -1.14 20.65
CA PHE A 142 -21.40 -1.80 21.55
C PHE A 142 -22.20 -0.76 22.35
N GLU A 143 -21.57 0.30 22.85
CA GLU A 143 -22.22 1.42 23.53
C GLU A 143 -23.19 2.20 22.64
N ALA A 144 -22.82 2.47 21.38
CA ALA A 144 -23.70 3.10 20.40
C ALA A 144 -24.94 2.25 20.06
N LEU A 145 -24.84 0.93 20.20
CA LEU A 145 -25.95 -0.02 20.10
C LEU A 145 -26.63 -0.30 21.47
N GLY A 146 -26.36 0.52 22.48
CA GLY A 146 -26.99 0.46 23.81
C GLY A 146 -26.51 -0.70 24.70
N ASN A 147 -25.38 -1.33 24.35
CA ASN A 147 -24.90 -2.60 24.91
C ASN A 147 -25.93 -3.75 24.83
N ASP A 148 -26.85 -3.69 23.87
CA ASP A 148 -27.95 -4.62 23.74
C ASP A 148 -27.54 -5.83 22.86
N PRO A 149 -27.42 -7.05 23.42
CA PRO A 149 -26.91 -8.21 22.68
C PRO A 149 -27.74 -8.57 21.45
N PHE A 150 -29.04 -8.30 21.48
CA PHE A 150 -29.93 -8.56 20.35
C PHE A 150 -29.71 -7.54 19.23
N VAL A 151 -29.49 -6.27 19.55
CA VAL A 151 -29.18 -5.24 18.55
C VAL A 151 -27.80 -5.47 17.95
N ILE A 152 -26.80 -5.81 18.76
CA ILE A 152 -25.44 -6.13 18.30
C ILE A 152 -25.47 -7.36 17.37
N ALA A 153 -26.20 -8.42 17.73
CA ALA A 153 -26.41 -9.58 16.86
C ALA A 153 -27.05 -9.20 15.52
N GLU A 154 -28.13 -8.41 15.55
CA GLU A 154 -28.96 -8.13 14.37
C GLU A 154 -28.45 -7.00 13.47
N CYS A 155 -27.63 -6.08 13.98
CA CYS A 155 -27.17 -4.88 13.26
C CYS A 155 -25.64 -4.80 13.06
N LEU A 156 -24.82 -5.48 13.89
CA LEU A 156 -23.35 -5.49 13.72
C LEU A 156 -22.85 -6.87 13.25
N ALA A 157 -23.28 -7.96 13.91
CA ALA A 157 -22.85 -9.31 13.56
C ALA A 157 -23.55 -9.88 12.32
N ARG A 158 -24.84 -9.57 12.10
CA ARG A 158 -25.57 -10.06 10.92
C ARG A 158 -24.98 -9.59 9.59
N PRO A 159 -24.70 -8.29 9.35
CA PRO A 159 -24.15 -7.85 8.06
C PRO A 159 -22.82 -8.53 7.73
N ALA A 160 -21.92 -8.58 8.72
CA ALA A 160 -20.64 -9.28 8.68
C ALA A 160 -20.78 -10.75 8.23
N LEU A 161 -21.54 -11.54 9.01
CA LEU A 161 -21.71 -12.97 8.77
C LEU A 161 -22.39 -13.26 7.41
N VAL A 162 -23.43 -12.49 7.07
CA VAL A 162 -24.22 -12.66 5.85
C VAL A 162 -23.35 -12.46 4.62
N ASN A 163 -22.57 -11.37 4.56
CA ASN A 163 -21.74 -11.08 3.39
C ASN A 163 -20.65 -12.14 3.19
N ARG A 164 -20.07 -12.68 4.27
CA ARG A 164 -19.12 -13.81 4.19
C ARG A 164 -19.76 -15.07 3.61
N LEU A 165 -20.94 -15.44 4.12
CA LEU A 165 -21.60 -16.67 3.71
C LEU A 165 -22.02 -16.63 2.24
N ILE A 166 -22.68 -15.56 1.80
CA ILE A 166 -23.26 -15.53 0.44
C ILE A 166 -22.20 -15.52 -0.66
N THR A 167 -21.06 -14.84 -0.43
CA THR A 167 -19.95 -14.76 -1.40
C THR A 167 -19.42 -16.16 -1.76
N ASN A 168 -19.09 -16.95 -0.74
CA ASN A 168 -18.59 -18.32 -0.89
C ASN A 168 -19.63 -19.27 -1.49
N TRP A 169 -20.90 -19.19 -1.02
CA TRP A 169 -21.98 -20.05 -1.55
C TRP A 169 -22.33 -19.76 -3.01
N TYR A 170 -22.13 -18.53 -3.48
CA TYR A 170 -22.34 -18.15 -4.87
C TYR A 170 -21.22 -18.64 -5.79
N ALA A 171 -19.96 -18.31 -5.48
CA ALA A 171 -18.83 -18.45 -6.41
C ALA A 171 -18.61 -19.89 -6.94
N PHE A 172 -19.00 -20.91 -6.17
CA PHE A 172 -18.86 -22.32 -6.55
C PHE A 172 -20.17 -23.00 -6.96
N ASP A 173 -21.30 -22.27 -7.03
CA ASP A 173 -22.60 -22.87 -7.28
C ASP A 173 -22.75 -23.36 -8.74
N GLN A 174 -22.63 -24.67 -8.92
CA GLN A 174 -22.77 -25.31 -10.24
C GLN A 174 -24.19 -25.17 -10.82
N ARG A 175 -25.21 -24.77 -10.04
CA ARG A 175 -26.56 -24.43 -10.55
C ARG A 175 -26.56 -23.08 -11.28
N ILE A 176 -25.65 -22.19 -10.92
CA ILE A 176 -25.49 -20.85 -11.51
C ILE A 176 -24.43 -20.91 -12.62
N HIS A 177 -23.25 -21.45 -12.31
CA HIS A 177 -22.08 -21.42 -13.21
C HIS A 177 -21.93 -22.67 -14.10
N GLY A 178 -22.70 -23.74 -13.89
CA GLY A 178 -22.58 -24.99 -14.64
C GLY A 178 -22.83 -24.86 -16.15
N ALA A 179 -23.64 -23.87 -16.57
CA ALA A 179 -23.82 -23.56 -17.99
C ALA A 179 -22.54 -22.97 -18.63
N LEU A 180 -21.86 -22.06 -17.92
CA LEU A 180 -20.57 -21.49 -18.33
C LEU A 180 -19.48 -22.59 -18.35
N LYS A 181 -19.46 -23.46 -17.34
CA LYS A 181 -18.55 -24.62 -17.27
C LYS A 181 -18.72 -25.56 -18.45
N HIS A 182 -19.96 -25.91 -18.78
CA HIS A 182 -20.28 -26.77 -19.93
C HIS A 182 -19.93 -26.10 -21.27
N HIS A 183 -20.11 -24.78 -21.37
CA HIS A 183 -19.71 -23.99 -22.53
C HIS A 183 -18.18 -23.96 -22.71
N ALA A 184 -17.43 -23.67 -21.64
CA ALA A 184 -15.97 -23.72 -21.60
C ALA A 184 -15.42 -25.11 -21.97
N GLU A 185 -15.98 -26.17 -21.37
CA GLU A 185 -15.68 -27.55 -21.75
C GLU A 185 -15.96 -27.84 -23.24
N THR A 186 -16.98 -27.21 -23.83
CA THR A 186 -17.39 -27.44 -25.22
C THR A 186 -16.50 -26.68 -26.20
N GLU A 187 -16.17 -25.42 -25.93
CA GLU A 187 -15.18 -24.67 -26.72
C GLU A 187 -13.80 -25.37 -26.68
N LEU A 188 -13.38 -25.85 -25.51
CA LEU A 188 -12.11 -26.56 -25.32
C LEU A 188 -12.08 -27.90 -26.11
N LYS A 189 -13.19 -28.67 -26.09
CA LYS A 189 -13.34 -29.90 -26.89
C LYS A 189 -13.42 -29.61 -28.40
N ALA A 190 -13.91 -28.44 -28.80
CA ALA A 190 -14.02 -28.02 -30.20
C ALA A 190 -12.69 -27.52 -30.80
N GLN A 191 -11.65 -27.28 -29.99
CA GLN A 191 -10.32 -26.86 -30.44
C GLN A 191 -9.23 -27.92 -30.18
N PRO A 192 -9.32 -29.14 -30.75
CA PRO A 192 -8.38 -30.23 -30.45
C PRO A 192 -6.93 -30.00 -30.94
N ASN A 193 -6.67 -28.94 -31.70
CA ASN A 193 -5.33 -28.47 -32.07
C ASN A 193 -5.31 -26.93 -32.07
N ILE A 194 -4.26 -26.33 -31.50
CA ILE A 194 -4.07 -24.87 -31.31
C ILE A 194 -4.18 -24.06 -32.64
N GLY A 195 -3.91 -24.68 -33.79
CA GLY A 195 -3.85 -23.99 -35.08
C GLY A 195 -5.18 -23.65 -35.76
N GLN A 196 -6.34 -24.07 -35.23
CA GLN A 196 -7.64 -23.76 -35.85
C GLN A 196 -8.36 -22.61 -35.13
N LYS A 197 -8.36 -21.42 -35.77
CA LYS A 197 -9.14 -20.26 -35.33
C LYS A 197 -10.64 -20.49 -35.51
N LEU A 198 -11.27 -21.13 -34.54
CA LEU A 198 -12.58 -20.70 -34.08
C LEU A 198 -12.44 -19.34 -33.36
N GLN A 199 -13.51 -18.57 -33.29
CA GLN A 199 -13.61 -17.39 -32.41
C GLN A 199 -14.20 -17.90 -31.08
N PRO A 200 -13.41 -18.07 -30.00
CA PRO A 200 -13.96 -18.48 -28.71
C PRO A 200 -14.57 -17.29 -27.98
N THR A 201 -15.37 -17.58 -26.96
CA THR A 201 -15.79 -16.58 -25.96
C THR A 201 -14.75 -16.38 -24.86
N ALA A 202 -13.75 -17.28 -24.77
CA ALA A 202 -12.61 -17.14 -23.86
C ALA A 202 -11.58 -16.09 -24.30
N VAL A 203 -10.94 -15.48 -23.30
CA VAL A 203 -9.76 -14.63 -23.46
C VAL A 203 -8.52 -15.52 -23.69
N PHE A 204 -7.65 -15.14 -24.62
CA PHE A 204 -6.36 -15.79 -24.90
C PHE A 204 -5.20 -15.08 -24.18
N SER A 205 -4.19 -15.84 -23.74
CA SER A 205 -2.88 -15.32 -23.33
C SER A 205 -1.74 -16.26 -23.76
N ASP A 206 -0.63 -15.72 -24.25
CA ASP A 206 0.57 -16.47 -24.68
C ASP A 206 1.76 -16.20 -23.74
N ILE A 207 2.57 -17.21 -23.43
CA ILE A 207 3.85 -17.07 -22.70
C ILE A 207 4.89 -18.05 -23.26
N CYS A 208 6.16 -17.69 -23.27
CA CYS A 208 7.24 -18.58 -23.71
C CYS A 208 8.47 -18.47 -22.80
N LEU A 209 9.16 -19.60 -22.64
CA LEU A 209 10.16 -19.95 -21.63
C LEU A 209 11.42 -20.49 -22.33
N ARG A 210 12.62 -20.28 -21.77
CA ARG A 210 13.93 -20.77 -22.26
C ARG A 210 14.77 -21.35 -21.09
N LYS A 211 15.78 -22.20 -21.32
CA LYS A 211 16.73 -22.69 -20.29
C LYS A 211 18.06 -21.93 -20.33
N THR A 212 18.57 -21.46 -19.18
CA THR A 212 19.78 -20.61 -19.09
C THR A 212 21.04 -21.43 -18.82
N MET A 213 22.08 -21.31 -19.67
CA MET A 213 23.42 -21.89 -19.40
C MET A 213 24.41 -20.79 -18.97
N GLY A 214 25.00 -20.92 -17.79
CA GLY A 214 25.63 -19.81 -17.08
C GLY A 214 27.08 -19.47 -17.45
N SER A 215 27.32 -18.18 -17.76
CA SER A 215 28.53 -17.42 -17.40
C SER A 215 28.26 -15.91 -17.58
N HIS A 216 28.99 -15.03 -16.89
CA HIS A 216 28.76 -13.58 -16.96
C HIS A 216 29.11 -12.99 -18.33
N HIS A 217 28.21 -12.18 -18.89
CA HIS A 217 28.53 -10.83 -19.40
C HIS A 217 27.23 -10.05 -19.66
N ALA A 218 27.31 -8.71 -19.65
CA ALA A 218 26.21 -7.84 -20.07
C ALA A 218 26.21 -7.64 -21.61
N HIS A 219 25.08 -7.17 -22.13
CA HIS A 219 24.82 -6.84 -23.55
C HIS A 219 24.95 -7.99 -24.56
N ASP A 220 23.80 -8.62 -24.85
CA ASP A 220 23.27 -8.53 -26.22
C ASP A 220 21.74 -8.69 -26.23
N ARG A 221 21.00 -7.79 -26.88
CA ARG A 221 19.53 -7.88 -27.01
C ARG A 221 19.17 -8.47 -28.38
N ALA A 222 18.75 -9.74 -28.41
CA ALA A 222 18.16 -10.36 -29.60
C ALA A 222 16.65 -10.59 -29.39
N ALA A 223 15.84 -10.30 -30.41
CA ALA A 223 14.39 -10.17 -30.24
C ALA A 223 13.65 -11.52 -30.13
N GLY A 224 12.98 -11.75 -29.00
CA GLY A 224 12.05 -12.85 -28.79
C GLY A 224 11.29 -12.72 -27.47
N LEU A 225 10.00 -13.11 -27.46
CA LEU A 225 9.24 -13.34 -26.22
C LEU A 225 9.75 -14.64 -25.59
N GLU A 226 10.80 -14.60 -24.77
CA GLU A 226 11.44 -15.79 -24.18
C GLU A 226 11.87 -15.51 -22.73
N LEU A 227 11.16 -16.09 -21.76
CA LEU A 227 11.47 -16.03 -20.33
C LEU A 227 12.55 -17.07 -19.99
N GLU A 228 13.78 -16.63 -19.75
CA GLU A 228 14.87 -17.53 -19.36
C GLU A 228 14.71 -18.06 -17.92
N LEU A 229 14.88 -19.38 -17.78
CA LEU A 229 14.72 -20.19 -16.58
C LEU A 229 16.04 -20.95 -16.30
N PRO A 230 16.67 -20.77 -15.13
CA PRO A 230 17.85 -21.55 -14.74
C PRO A 230 17.62 -23.07 -14.64
N ASP A 231 18.69 -23.84 -14.47
CA ASP A 231 18.68 -25.29 -14.75
C ASP A 231 17.63 -26.11 -13.98
N LYS A 232 17.47 -25.82 -12.69
CA LYS A 232 16.48 -26.44 -11.77
C LYS A 232 15.06 -25.95 -12.01
N GLU A 233 14.95 -24.72 -12.51
CA GLU A 233 13.70 -23.97 -12.71
C GLU A 233 12.95 -24.43 -13.94
N TRP A 234 13.72 -24.70 -14.98
CA TRP A 234 13.31 -25.53 -16.11
C TRP A 234 12.63 -26.81 -15.65
N ASP A 235 13.36 -27.64 -14.90
CA ASP A 235 12.94 -28.99 -14.55
C ASP A 235 11.69 -28.96 -13.65
N ASN A 236 11.61 -28.01 -12.72
CA ASN A 236 10.42 -27.72 -11.89
C ASN A 236 9.21 -27.26 -12.72
N THR A 237 9.41 -26.38 -13.70
CA THR A 237 8.32 -25.85 -14.53
C THR A 237 7.78 -26.94 -15.47
N ILE A 238 8.67 -27.75 -16.05
CA ILE A 238 8.29 -28.96 -16.79
C ILE A 238 7.54 -29.96 -15.90
N ALA A 239 7.92 -30.13 -14.63
CA ALA A 239 7.21 -31.00 -13.69
C ALA A 239 5.79 -30.51 -13.39
N LYS A 240 5.60 -29.22 -13.09
CA LYS A 240 4.28 -28.61 -12.82
C LYS A 240 3.38 -28.66 -14.07
N LEU A 241 3.94 -28.38 -15.26
CA LEU A 241 3.27 -28.55 -16.54
C LEU A 241 2.89 -30.02 -16.79
N GLY A 242 3.77 -30.97 -16.45
CA GLY A 242 3.51 -32.40 -16.49
C GLY A 242 2.36 -32.85 -15.57
N ALA A 243 2.21 -32.24 -14.38
CA ALA A 243 1.08 -32.49 -13.48
C ALA A 243 -0.25 -32.00 -14.08
N VAL A 244 -0.29 -30.76 -14.58
CA VAL A 244 -1.45 -30.17 -15.27
C VAL A 244 -1.90 -31.03 -16.46
N PHE A 245 -0.95 -31.57 -17.24
CA PHE A 245 -1.24 -32.39 -18.42
C PHE A 245 -1.49 -33.88 -18.13
N SER A 246 -1.21 -34.36 -16.92
CA SER A 246 -1.53 -35.73 -16.48
C SER A 246 -2.81 -35.82 -15.65
N GLY A 247 -3.38 -34.69 -15.23
CA GLY A 247 -4.60 -34.65 -14.41
C GLY A 247 -4.40 -35.13 -12.97
N ALA A 248 -3.15 -35.15 -12.49
CA ALA A 248 -2.83 -35.55 -11.12
C ALA A 248 -3.11 -34.39 -10.13
N PRO A 249 -3.70 -34.67 -8.94
CA PRO A 249 -3.87 -33.64 -7.92
C PRO A 249 -2.49 -33.20 -7.37
N VAL A 250 -2.28 -31.89 -7.32
CA VAL A 250 -0.97 -31.25 -7.03
C VAL A 250 -0.39 -31.63 -5.66
N ALA A 251 -1.24 -32.06 -4.71
CA ALA A 251 -0.88 -32.40 -3.33
C ALA A 251 0.02 -33.64 -3.13
N ALA A 252 0.50 -34.29 -4.20
CA ALA A 252 1.27 -35.54 -4.15
C ALA A 252 2.71 -35.45 -4.71
N ALA A 253 3.24 -34.25 -4.98
CA ALA A 253 4.51 -34.06 -5.68
C ALA A 253 5.81 -34.41 -4.88
N ASN A 254 5.70 -34.79 -3.61
CA ASN A 254 6.86 -35.12 -2.76
C ASN A 254 7.41 -36.54 -3.01
N GLY A 255 8.01 -36.76 -4.19
CA GLY A 255 8.95 -37.87 -4.40
C GLY A 255 8.73 -38.77 -5.62
N SER A 256 9.11 -38.28 -6.81
CA SER A 256 9.34 -39.03 -8.06
C SER A 256 8.11 -39.62 -8.81
N PRO A 257 8.22 -39.88 -10.13
CA PRO A 257 9.14 -39.28 -11.10
C PRO A 257 8.43 -38.21 -11.96
N THR A 258 9.12 -37.11 -12.24
CA THR A 258 8.66 -36.10 -13.19
C THR A 258 8.52 -36.70 -14.59
N LEU A 259 7.41 -36.45 -15.30
CA LEU A 259 7.31 -36.77 -16.73
C LEU A 259 8.43 -36.03 -17.48
N PRO A 260 9.38 -36.72 -18.14
CA PRO A 260 10.41 -36.05 -18.92
C PRO A 260 9.77 -35.18 -19.99
N MET A 261 10.29 -33.96 -20.15
CA MET A 261 9.76 -32.91 -21.04
C MET A 261 9.16 -33.40 -22.36
N LYS A 262 9.90 -34.28 -23.05
CA LYS A 262 9.56 -34.93 -24.33
C LYS A 262 8.29 -35.81 -24.31
N GLN A 263 7.59 -35.94 -23.18
CA GLN A 263 6.32 -36.66 -23.03
C GLN A 263 5.09 -35.74 -22.96
N ILE A 264 5.27 -34.43 -22.75
CA ILE A 264 4.16 -33.46 -22.78
C ILE A 264 3.79 -33.19 -24.25
N LYS A 265 2.52 -33.38 -24.62
CA LYS A 265 2.08 -33.28 -26.02
C LYS A 265 1.88 -31.82 -26.46
N LYS A 266 2.79 -31.33 -27.31
CA LYS A 266 2.57 -30.13 -28.13
C LYS A 266 1.24 -30.20 -28.89
N GLY A 267 0.58 -29.05 -29.07
CA GLY A 267 -0.68 -28.89 -29.79
C GLY A 267 -1.94 -29.28 -29.00
N THR A 268 -1.81 -29.83 -27.78
CA THR A 268 -2.93 -30.31 -26.95
C THR A 268 -3.21 -29.35 -25.78
N TRP A 269 -4.47 -29.21 -25.37
CA TRP A 269 -4.87 -28.47 -24.16
C TRP A 269 -4.88 -29.34 -22.90
N SER A 270 -4.74 -28.71 -21.73
CA SER A 270 -4.98 -29.28 -20.41
C SER A 270 -6.47 -29.58 -20.16
N PRO A 271 -6.80 -30.31 -19.08
CA PRO A 271 -8.13 -30.25 -18.48
C PRO A 271 -8.53 -28.81 -18.11
N LEU A 272 -9.85 -28.59 -18.02
CA LEU A 272 -10.43 -27.33 -17.55
C LEU A 272 -10.32 -27.21 -16.02
N GLN A 273 -9.94 -26.03 -15.54
CA GLN A 273 -9.80 -25.67 -14.13
C GLN A 273 -10.91 -24.67 -13.72
N GLU A 274 -11.13 -24.44 -12.42
CA GLU A 274 -12.17 -23.56 -11.88
C GLU A 274 -11.67 -22.82 -10.64
N ASP A 275 -12.02 -21.54 -10.53
CA ASP A 275 -11.75 -20.64 -9.38
C ASP A 275 -13.01 -19.80 -9.06
N GLU A 276 -12.91 -18.81 -8.16
CA GLU A 276 -14.06 -17.96 -7.80
C GLU A 276 -14.49 -16.97 -8.91
N THR A 277 -13.63 -16.68 -9.90
CA THR A 277 -13.98 -15.85 -11.08
C THR A 277 -14.49 -16.64 -12.27
N GLY A 278 -14.10 -17.90 -12.44
CA GLY A 278 -14.06 -18.40 -13.81
C GLY A 278 -13.59 -19.84 -13.98
N TYR A 279 -13.22 -20.11 -15.23
CA TYR A 279 -12.69 -21.38 -15.72
C TYR A 279 -11.51 -21.12 -16.67
N HIS A 280 -10.52 -22.01 -16.72
CA HIS A 280 -9.36 -21.85 -17.61
C HIS A 280 -8.69 -23.17 -18.04
N ALA A 281 -7.96 -23.13 -19.16
CA ALA A 281 -7.19 -24.27 -19.69
C ALA A 281 -5.96 -23.82 -20.50
N THR A 282 -4.88 -24.61 -20.51
CA THR A 282 -3.56 -24.23 -21.06
C THR A 282 -3.02 -25.29 -22.02
N ALA A 283 -2.43 -24.89 -23.16
CA ALA A 283 -1.82 -25.74 -24.17
C ALA A 283 -0.32 -25.47 -24.36
N VAL A 284 0.43 -26.46 -24.87
CA VAL A 284 1.86 -26.30 -25.25
C VAL A 284 1.98 -26.08 -26.76
N VAL A 285 2.53 -24.94 -27.18
CA VAL A 285 2.71 -24.53 -28.58
C VAL A 285 4.09 -24.94 -29.12
N GLU A 286 5.16 -24.57 -28.41
CA GLU A 286 6.55 -24.78 -28.80
C GLU A 286 7.29 -25.56 -27.71
N GLN A 287 8.34 -26.31 -28.09
CA GLN A 287 9.10 -27.14 -27.16
C GLN A 287 10.42 -27.59 -27.78
N ALA A 288 11.54 -27.31 -27.11
CA ALA A 288 12.91 -27.77 -27.33
C ALA A 288 13.51 -28.15 -25.95
N ASP A 289 14.71 -28.74 -25.90
CA ASP A 289 15.31 -29.13 -24.60
C ASP A 289 15.65 -27.92 -23.71
N ASP A 290 15.69 -26.73 -24.31
CA ASP A 290 15.94 -25.42 -23.72
C ASP A 290 14.84 -24.38 -24.04
N LYS A 291 13.66 -24.74 -24.58
CA LYS A 291 12.58 -23.77 -24.87
C LYS A 291 11.14 -24.35 -24.77
N VAL A 292 10.15 -23.59 -24.29
CA VAL A 292 8.71 -23.94 -24.27
C VAL A 292 7.86 -22.73 -24.61
N LYS A 293 6.81 -22.85 -25.43
CA LYS A 293 5.74 -21.85 -25.50
C LYS A 293 4.42 -22.45 -25.05
N LEU A 294 3.62 -21.68 -24.31
CA LEU A 294 2.29 -22.00 -23.82
C LEU A 294 1.25 -20.98 -24.32
N THR A 295 -0.01 -21.40 -24.35
CA THR A 295 -1.19 -20.56 -24.58
C THR A 295 -2.28 -20.94 -23.59
N THR A 296 -3.02 -19.98 -23.03
CA THR A 296 -4.14 -20.21 -22.10
C THR A 296 -5.44 -19.60 -22.63
N LEU A 297 -6.57 -20.24 -22.31
CA LEU A 297 -7.94 -19.78 -22.53
C LEU A 297 -8.63 -19.59 -21.17
N SER A 298 -9.43 -18.52 -21.01
CA SER A 298 -10.17 -18.24 -19.77
C SER A 298 -11.59 -17.69 -19.99
N TRP A 299 -12.57 -18.19 -19.21
CA TRP A 299 -13.99 -17.83 -19.27
C TRP A 299 -14.47 -17.29 -17.91
N LYS A 300 -15.05 -16.07 -17.85
CA LYS A 300 -15.47 -15.39 -16.60
C LYS A 300 -16.93 -15.63 -16.20
N LYS A 301 -17.17 -15.78 -14.90
CA LYS A 301 -18.46 -15.84 -14.20
C LYS A 301 -19.07 -14.42 -14.08
N GLU A 302 -20.35 -14.37 -13.78
CA GLU A 302 -21.07 -13.13 -13.45
C GLU A 302 -20.78 -12.70 -12.00
N PRO A 303 -20.61 -11.41 -11.68
CA PRO A 303 -20.45 -10.95 -10.31
C PRO A 303 -21.69 -11.14 -9.43
N LEU A 304 -21.48 -11.42 -8.14
CA LEU A 304 -22.56 -11.66 -7.18
C LEU A 304 -23.58 -10.51 -7.12
N GLU A 305 -23.12 -9.26 -7.06
CA GLU A 305 -24.03 -8.11 -6.93
C GLU A 305 -24.88 -7.91 -8.20
N SER A 306 -24.30 -8.14 -9.39
CA SER A 306 -25.05 -8.16 -10.65
C SER A 306 -26.10 -9.28 -10.67
N TRP A 307 -25.74 -10.48 -10.21
CA TRP A 307 -26.68 -11.59 -10.09
C TRP A 307 -27.79 -11.30 -9.07
N LEU A 308 -27.47 -10.73 -7.91
CA LEU A 308 -28.45 -10.31 -6.89
C LEU A 308 -29.39 -9.23 -7.44
N MET A 309 -28.87 -8.22 -8.14
CA MET A 309 -29.68 -7.19 -8.79
C MET A 309 -30.63 -7.77 -9.85
N ARG A 310 -30.26 -8.83 -10.57
CA ARG A 310 -31.17 -9.46 -11.55
C ARG A 310 -32.22 -10.37 -10.89
N ASN A 311 -31.85 -11.10 -9.85
CA ASN A 311 -32.68 -12.16 -9.26
C ASN A 311 -33.53 -11.70 -8.05
N GLU A 312 -33.05 -10.75 -7.25
CA GLU A 312 -33.64 -10.30 -5.99
C GLU A 312 -34.17 -8.85 -6.06
N ASN A 313 -34.82 -8.51 -7.18
CA ASN A 313 -35.41 -7.18 -7.46
C ASN A 313 -36.59 -6.78 -6.53
N GLY A 314 -36.97 -7.62 -5.57
CA GLY A 314 -38.03 -7.29 -4.62
C GLY A 314 -37.57 -6.36 -3.48
N PRO A 315 -38.51 -5.71 -2.78
CA PRO A 315 -38.23 -5.17 -1.45
C PRO A 315 -37.93 -6.33 -0.48
N PRO A 316 -36.92 -6.22 0.39
CA PRO A 316 -36.55 -7.30 1.30
C PRO A 316 -37.70 -7.62 2.26
N ARG A 317 -37.99 -8.92 2.44
CA ARG A 317 -39.04 -9.40 3.35
C ARG A 317 -38.64 -9.17 4.81
N THR A 318 -39.62 -9.05 5.70
CA THR A 318 -39.39 -8.87 7.13
C THR A 318 -38.75 -10.12 7.74
N ILE A 319 -37.42 -10.10 7.89
CA ILE A 319 -36.68 -11.19 8.51
C ILE A 319 -37.02 -11.26 9.99
N HIS A 320 -37.70 -12.35 10.38
CA HIS A 320 -38.00 -12.64 11.76
C HIS A 320 -36.74 -13.21 12.42
N ALA A 321 -36.23 -12.54 13.46
CA ALA A 321 -35.10 -13.04 14.22
C ALA A 321 -35.47 -14.38 14.89
N ALA A 322 -34.53 -15.33 14.91
CA ALA A 322 -34.74 -16.61 15.57
C ALA A 322 -34.85 -16.44 17.09
N TYR A 323 -35.69 -17.25 17.74
CA TYR A 323 -35.86 -17.25 19.20
C TYR A 323 -34.53 -17.59 19.90
N ALA A 324 -33.82 -16.58 20.41
CA ALA A 324 -32.58 -16.74 21.14
C ALA A 324 -32.36 -15.60 22.15
N SER A 325 -31.79 -15.96 23.30
CA SER A 325 -31.22 -14.99 24.24
C SER A 325 -29.73 -14.85 23.91
N TYR A 326 -29.35 -13.74 23.28
CA TYR A 326 -27.95 -13.41 23.02
C TYR A 326 -27.26 -12.96 24.31
N SER A 327 -25.97 -13.29 24.45
CA SER A 327 -25.10 -12.82 25.54
C SER A 327 -24.15 -11.74 25.03
N LEU A 328 -23.94 -10.67 25.81
CA LEU A 328 -22.88 -9.70 25.53
C LEU A 328 -21.52 -10.37 25.81
N PRO A 329 -20.63 -10.52 24.82
CA PRO A 329 -19.30 -11.05 25.06
C PRO A 329 -18.44 -10.01 25.77
N THR A 330 -17.59 -10.44 26.70
CA THR A 330 -16.58 -9.57 27.31
C THR A 330 -15.52 -9.20 26.28
N ILE A 331 -15.44 -7.92 25.92
CA ILE A 331 -14.30 -7.36 25.20
C ILE A 331 -13.13 -7.29 26.21
N PRO A 332 -11.95 -7.85 25.91
CA PRO A 332 -10.78 -7.71 26.79
C PRO A 332 -10.42 -6.24 26.99
N ASP A 333 -10.06 -5.86 28.21
CA ASP A 333 -9.29 -4.64 28.40
C ASP A 333 -8.00 -4.74 27.57
N GLY A 334 -7.63 -3.64 26.93
CA GLY A 334 -6.53 -3.62 25.97
C GLY A 334 -5.28 -4.29 26.54
N ALA A 335 -4.83 -5.36 25.89
CA ALA A 335 -3.57 -5.98 26.22
C ALA A 335 -2.50 -4.90 26.13
N THR A 336 -1.84 -4.60 27.24
CA THR A 336 -0.71 -3.67 27.25
C THR A 336 0.25 -4.15 26.18
N CYS A 337 0.59 -3.28 25.21
CA CYS A 337 1.69 -3.54 24.30
C CYS A 337 2.87 -3.96 25.18
N ILE A 338 3.26 -5.23 25.11
CA ILE A 338 4.57 -5.61 25.62
C ILE A 338 5.47 -5.01 24.58
N ASP A 339 6.00 -3.85 24.94
CA ASP A 339 6.76 -2.86 24.18
C ASP A 339 7.96 -3.58 23.48
N ASP A 340 7.62 -4.36 22.44
CA ASP A 340 8.34 -5.29 21.52
C ASP A 340 7.64 -6.62 21.06
N THR A 341 6.35 -6.95 21.31
CA THR A 341 5.68 -8.31 21.09
C THR A 341 5.45 -8.85 19.64
N TRP A 342 4.32 -9.38 19.12
CA TRP A 342 4.07 -9.79 17.67
C TRP A 342 2.56 -10.22 17.46
N THR A 343 1.91 -10.32 16.26
CA THR A 343 0.67 -11.11 15.85
C THR A 343 0.31 -11.22 14.35
N GLY A 344 -0.47 -12.20 13.85
CA GLY A 344 -1.17 -12.09 12.55
C GLY A 344 -2.59 -12.69 12.44
N ILE A 345 -3.19 -12.65 11.24
CA ILE A 345 -4.65 -12.42 11.06
C ILE A 345 -5.35 -13.33 10.06
N ALA A 346 -6.49 -13.90 10.44
CA ALA A 346 -7.27 -14.83 9.62
C ALA A 346 -8.18 -14.13 8.59
N GLY A 347 -8.50 -14.85 7.52
CA GLY A 347 -9.39 -14.41 6.43
C GLY A 347 -8.92 -13.21 5.59
N PRO A 348 -7.78 -13.27 4.88
CA PRO A 348 -7.34 -12.16 4.05
C PRO A 348 -7.15 -12.46 2.56
N PRO A 349 -7.54 -11.58 1.66
CA PRO A 349 -7.34 -11.72 0.22
C PRO A 349 -5.88 -11.98 -0.27
N ASP A 350 -5.70 -12.89 -1.24
CA ASP A 350 -4.52 -13.37 -1.99
C ASP A 350 -3.31 -12.49 -2.15
N GLY A 351 -2.11 -13.08 -2.11
CA GLY A 351 -0.78 -12.52 -1.86
C GLY A 351 0.06 -11.98 -2.99
N ARG A 352 0.95 -11.02 -2.66
CA ARG A 352 1.55 -10.17 -3.70
C ARG A 352 2.77 -9.24 -3.59
N THR A 353 3.48 -8.97 -4.71
CA THR A 353 4.25 -7.75 -4.85
C THR A 353 3.41 -6.50 -4.87
N GLY A 354 3.87 -5.62 -4.00
CA GLY A 354 4.31 -4.31 -4.41
C GLY A 354 3.30 -3.25 -4.03
N GLN A 355 2.08 -3.63 -3.78
CA GLN A 355 0.90 -2.84 -3.50
C GLN A 355 0.93 -1.51 -2.72
N THR A 356 -0.19 -0.80 -2.63
CA THR A 356 -0.31 0.39 -1.78
C THR A 356 -1.31 0.24 -0.64
N ALA A 357 -0.94 -0.27 0.57
CA ALA A 357 -1.89 -0.48 1.71
C ALA A 357 -2.06 0.79 2.61
N VAL A 358 -3.09 0.99 3.49
CA VAL A 358 -3.85 2.30 3.56
C VAL A 358 -4.86 2.51 4.79
N TRP A 359 -4.81 3.44 5.78
CA TRP A 359 -5.71 3.57 7.00
C TRP A 359 -6.63 4.80 7.19
N THR A 360 -7.90 4.56 7.56
CA THR A 360 -8.91 5.63 7.74
C THR A 360 -8.73 6.35 9.03
N GLY A 361 -8.14 5.73 10.03
CA GLY A 361 -8.50 5.96 11.43
C GLY A 361 -9.47 4.91 12.01
N SER A 362 -10.25 4.19 11.18
CA SER A 362 -11.36 3.33 11.65
C SER A 362 -11.43 1.93 11.04
N GLU A 363 -10.80 1.74 9.89
CA GLU A 363 -10.84 0.57 9.01
C GLU A 363 -9.55 0.61 8.16
N MET A 364 -9.35 -0.31 7.21
CA MET A 364 -8.14 -0.26 6.39
C MET A 364 -8.32 -0.64 4.93
N ILE A 365 -7.87 0.28 4.10
CA ILE A 365 -7.79 0.30 2.65
C ILE A 365 -7.09 -1.06 2.16
N ILE A 366 -7.45 -2.04 1.30
CA ILE A 366 -6.41 -2.80 0.50
C ILE A 366 -6.78 -3.21 -1.03
N TRP A 367 -5.95 -3.56 -2.08
CA TRP A 367 -6.17 -3.81 -3.57
C TRP A 367 -4.94 -4.43 -4.32
N GLY A 368 -4.99 -4.76 -5.64
CA GLY A 368 -3.87 -4.98 -6.59
C GLY A 368 -3.87 -6.09 -7.66
N GLY A 369 -2.81 -6.21 -8.47
CA GLY A 369 -1.61 -6.96 -8.04
C GLY A 369 -1.29 -8.34 -8.66
N VAL A 370 -0.39 -9.23 -8.12
CA VAL A 370 0.04 -10.64 -8.48
C VAL A 370 -0.60 -11.96 -7.91
N VAL A 371 -0.58 -13.10 -8.69
CA VAL A 371 -0.19 -14.55 -8.55
C VAL A 371 0.25 -14.95 -9.96
N TYR A 372 1.26 -15.76 -10.24
CA TYR A 372 1.56 -16.42 -11.55
C TYR A 372 0.78 -16.12 -12.89
N LEU A 373 -0.57 -16.23 -13.01
CA LEU A 373 -1.43 -16.31 -14.23
C LEU A 373 -1.78 -15.08 -15.15
N GLY A 374 -2.97 -14.45 -15.09
CA GLY A 374 -3.48 -13.36 -16.00
C GLY A 374 -3.85 -12.04 -15.28
N TYR A 375 -3.56 -10.84 -15.81
CA TYR A 375 -3.51 -9.58 -15.02
C TYR A 375 -4.77 -9.31 -14.09
N LEU A 376 -4.60 -9.59 -12.77
CA LEU A 376 -5.58 -9.75 -11.63
C LEU A 376 -6.35 -8.44 -11.33
N ASN A 377 -7.58 -8.29 -11.80
CA ASN A 377 -8.35 -7.05 -11.63
C ASN A 377 -9.00 -6.86 -10.27
N THR A 378 -8.74 -7.70 -9.26
CA THR A 378 -9.82 -8.11 -8.33
C THR A 378 -9.55 -7.82 -6.80
N GLY A 379 -10.38 -7.12 -5.91
CA GLY A 379 -10.50 -7.03 -4.36
C GLY A 379 -11.76 -6.78 -3.32
N ALA A 380 -11.70 -6.17 -2.08
CA ALA A 380 -12.78 -5.86 -1.04
C ALA A 380 -12.56 -4.83 0.21
N ARG A 381 -13.41 -4.71 1.29
CA ARG A 381 -13.42 -3.66 2.45
C ARG A 381 -12.62 -3.89 3.81
N TYR A 382 -12.69 -3.08 4.92
CA TYR A 382 -12.32 -3.52 6.34
C TYR A 382 -13.03 -2.86 7.54
N VAL A 383 -12.76 -3.35 8.78
CA VAL A 383 -12.82 -2.80 10.16
C VAL A 383 -11.94 -3.64 11.16
N PRO A 384 -10.86 -3.11 11.80
CA PRO A 384 -10.09 -3.83 12.84
C PRO A 384 -10.74 -3.87 14.22
N SER A 385 -11.70 -2.99 14.51
CA SER A 385 -12.50 -3.11 15.72
C SER A 385 -13.38 -4.37 15.73
N THR A 386 -13.62 -4.99 14.57
CA THR A 386 -14.48 -6.18 14.45
C THR A 386 -13.81 -7.37 13.73
N ASP A 387 -12.57 -7.26 13.22
CA ASP A 387 -11.83 -8.36 12.52
C ASP A 387 -12.70 -9.05 11.43
N THR A 388 -13.53 -8.29 10.70
CA THR A 388 -14.83 -8.77 10.15
C THR A 388 -14.83 -9.25 8.69
N TRP A 389 -15.99 -9.30 8.00
CA TRP A 389 -16.20 -9.84 6.64
C TRP A 389 -17.09 -8.94 5.72
N THR A 390 -16.61 -8.45 4.55
CA THR A 390 -17.36 -7.63 3.55
C THR A 390 -16.68 -7.39 2.16
N ALA A 391 -17.13 -8.04 1.06
CA ALA A 391 -16.60 -7.87 -0.30
C ALA A 391 -16.74 -6.42 -0.85
N THR A 392 -16.12 -6.09 -2.00
CA THR A 392 -16.46 -4.87 -2.76
C THR A 392 -17.12 -5.17 -4.09
N THR A 393 -17.46 -4.15 -4.89
CA THR A 393 -18.10 -4.35 -6.20
C THR A 393 -17.09 -4.20 -7.31
N ASP A 394 -17.11 -5.08 -8.30
CA ASP A 394 -16.29 -4.98 -9.51
C ASP A 394 -16.99 -4.29 -10.68
N VAL A 395 -18.14 -3.70 -10.38
CA VAL A 395 -18.95 -2.95 -11.31
C VAL A 395 -18.29 -1.62 -11.60
N ASP A 396 -18.27 -1.28 -12.88
CA ASP A 396 -17.59 -0.16 -13.54
C ASP A 396 -16.07 -0.20 -13.44
N ALA A 397 -15.56 -0.30 -12.20
CA ALA A 397 -14.23 -0.60 -11.68
C ALA A 397 -13.06 -0.68 -12.70
N PRO A 398 -11.80 -0.14 -12.59
CA PRO A 398 -10.70 -0.02 -13.60
C PRO A 398 -9.33 -0.81 -13.38
N THR A 399 -8.84 -1.61 -14.35
CA THR A 399 -8.24 -3.00 -14.50
C THR A 399 -7.24 -3.55 -13.44
N GLY A 400 -6.68 -4.86 -13.47
CA GLY A 400 -5.61 -5.82 -12.73
C GLY A 400 -3.93 -6.02 -12.68
N ARG A 401 -2.99 -5.28 -11.95
CA ARG A 401 -1.54 -4.82 -12.22
C ARG A 401 -0.68 -4.40 -10.96
N THR A 402 0.50 -3.74 -11.06
CA THR A 402 1.56 -3.54 -10.00
C THR A 402 2.40 -2.25 -10.02
N GLY A 403 1.92 -1.13 -9.50
CA GLY A 403 2.79 0.04 -9.33
C GLY A 403 2.40 0.95 -8.19
N HIS A 404 1.45 1.79 -8.50
CA HIS A 404 1.25 3.15 -8.08
C HIS A 404 1.19 3.54 -6.58
N THR A 405 0.20 4.38 -6.23
CA THR A 405 0.42 5.52 -5.38
C THR A 405 -0.79 6.13 -4.64
N ALA A 406 -1.93 5.46 -4.50
CA ALA A 406 -3.26 5.89 -3.99
C ALA A 406 -3.37 6.97 -2.86
N VAL A 407 -4.40 7.87 -2.73
CA VAL A 407 -4.40 9.02 -1.74
C VAL A 407 -5.76 9.54 -0.96
N TRP A 408 -5.79 10.09 0.36
CA TRP A 408 -6.81 10.47 1.49
C TRP A 408 -7.72 11.73 1.76
N THR A 409 -9.02 11.59 2.03
CA THR A 409 -9.95 12.72 2.31
C THR A 409 -10.37 12.81 3.75
N GLY A 410 -10.52 11.65 4.39
CA GLY A 410 -11.55 11.42 5.41
C GLY A 410 -12.79 10.69 4.87
N THR A 411 -13.05 10.68 3.56
CA THR A 411 -14.29 10.13 2.98
C THR A 411 -14.08 8.98 2.00
N GLU A 412 -13.00 9.03 1.22
CA GLU A 412 -12.90 8.44 -0.12
C GLU A 412 -11.48 7.88 -0.43
N MET A 413 -11.36 7.08 -1.50
CA MET A 413 -10.11 6.49 -2.03
C MET A 413 -9.93 6.75 -3.53
N ILE A 414 -8.73 6.88 -4.12
CA ILE A 414 -8.44 7.04 -5.59
C ILE A 414 -6.94 6.64 -5.91
N ILE A 415 -6.53 6.51 -7.21
CA ILE A 415 -5.47 5.66 -7.90
C ILE A 415 -4.89 6.26 -9.29
N TRP A 416 -4.10 5.67 -10.24
CA TRP A 416 -3.71 6.07 -11.67
C TRP A 416 -2.56 5.19 -12.23
N GLY A 417 -2.33 5.24 -13.56
CA GLY A 417 -1.16 4.89 -14.44
C GLY A 417 -0.23 3.65 -14.22
N GLY A 418 0.24 2.99 -15.31
CA GLY A 418 0.84 1.62 -15.28
C GLY A 418 0.94 0.89 -16.64
N GLN A 419 0.51 -0.39 -16.84
CA GLN A 419 1.05 -1.34 -17.89
C GLN A 419 0.11 -1.97 -19.08
N ASP A 420 -0.55 -3.11 -19.50
CA ASP A 420 -0.69 -4.60 -19.40
C ASP A 420 -0.34 -5.33 -20.71
N ASP A 421 -0.53 -6.67 -20.75
CA ASP A 421 -1.36 -7.39 -21.72
C ASP A 421 -1.81 -6.54 -22.94
N PHE A 422 -2.51 -5.43 -22.73
CA PHE A 422 -3.12 -4.60 -23.77
C PHE A 422 -2.18 -3.51 -24.37
N SER A 423 -0.91 -3.45 -24.00
CA SER A 423 0.10 -2.65 -24.68
C SER A 423 1.52 -3.26 -24.61
N GLY A 424 2.48 -2.63 -25.30
CA GLY A 424 3.81 -3.16 -25.59
C GLY A 424 4.65 -3.58 -24.35
N PRO A 425 5.60 -4.52 -24.53
CA PRO A 425 6.61 -4.92 -23.51
C PRO A 425 7.59 -3.75 -23.18
N PRO A 426 8.36 -3.64 -22.03
CA PRO A 426 9.52 -2.78 -21.44
C PRO A 426 9.88 -1.27 -20.83
N GLY A 427 9.52 0.11 -20.95
CA GLY A 427 8.87 1.33 -21.75
C GLY A 427 7.32 1.89 -21.95
N GLN A 428 6.71 1.97 -23.15
CA GLN A 428 5.38 2.61 -23.53
C GLN A 428 4.54 3.61 -22.62
N GLY A 429 3.64 3.12 -21.76
CA GLY A 429 2.54 3.57 -20.81
C GLY A 429 1.10 3.97 -21.10
N VAL A 430 0.11 3.24 -20.47
CA VAL A 430 -1.42 3.34 -20.39
C VAL A 430 -2.02 4.77 -19.95
N ASN A 431 -3.84 6.12 -20.47
CA ASN A 431 -4.50 7.53 -20.23
C ASN A 431 -5.31 7.97 -18.88
N THR A 432 -5.33 7.35 -17.63
CA THR A 432 -6.68 7.17 -16.92
C THR A 432 -7.15 6.81 -15.43
N GLY A 433 -8.44 7.10 -15.02
CA GLY A 433 -9.18 6.89 -13.70
C GLY A 433 -10.70 6.44 -13.28
N GLY A 434 -11.43 7.11 -12.29
CA GLY A 434 -12.87 6.90 -11.69
C GLY A 434 -13.71 7.90 -10.68
N ARG A 435 -14.15 7.71 -9.34
CA ARG A 435 -14.29 8.60 -8.02
C ARG A 435 -14.76 8.02 -6.57
N TYR A 436 -14.02 7.43 -5.58
CA TYR A 436 -14.56 6.36 -4.61
C TYR A 436 -14.92 6.65 -3.15
N ASN A 437 -15.95 5.98 -2.65
CA ASN A 437 -16.52 6.05 -1.32
C ASN A 437 -16.66 4.67 -0.58
N PRO A 438 -15.84 4.36 0.44
CA PRO A 438 -15.99 3.19 1.35
C PRO A 438 -17.39 2.99 1.94
N VAL A 439 -18.20 4.05 1.97
CA VAL A 439 -19.55 4.00 2.50
C VAL A 439 -20.52 3.35 1.50
N THR A 440 -20.39 3.57 0.18
CA THR A 440 -21.32 2.98 -0.82
C THR A 440 -20.85 1.70 -1.47
N ASN A 441 -19.54 1.43 -1.58
CA ASN A 441 -19.04 0.30 -2.34
C ASN A 441 -19.50 0.25 -3.81
N SER A 442 -19.13 1.27 -4.55
CA SER A 442 -19.41 1.52 -5.96
C SER A 442 -18.13 1.82 -6.78
N TRP A 443 -18.28 1.93 -8.11
CA TRP A 443 -17.47 2.61 -9.16
C TRP A 443 -18.45 3.11 -10.30
N THR A 444 -18.12 4.02 -11.28
CA THR A 444 -18.95 4.63 -12.43
C THR A 444 -18.18 5.49 -13.56
N PRO A 445 -17.99 6.88 -13.66
CA PRO A 445 -17.01 7.51 -14.65
C PRO A 445 -16.23 8.90 -14.37
N THR A 446 -14.85 9.04 -14.35
CA THR A 446 -14.08 10.35 -14.46
C THR A 446 -13.72 10.76 -15.92
N SER A 447 -13.09 11.93 -16.12
CA SER A 447 -12.80 12.61 -17.39
C SER A 447 -11.34 12.54 -17.93
N THR A 448 -11.07 11.88 -19.08
CA THR A 448 -9.75 11.81 -19.80
C THR A 448 -9.07 13.12 -20.18
N ILE A 449 -9.67 14.25 -19.88
CA ILE A 449 -9.47 15.47 -20.67
C ILE A 449 -8.19 16.21 -20.25
N ASN A 450 -7.48 16.78 -21.22
CA ASN A 450 -6.19 17.49 -21.11
C ASN A 450 -4.91 16.65 -20.93
N ALA A 451 -5.07 15.35 -20.74
CA ALA A 451 -4.12 14.25 -20.88
C ALA A 451 -2.66 14.49 -21.35
N PRO A 452 -1.67 13.98 -20.60
CA PRO A 452 -0.49 13.27 -21.09
C PRO A 452 -0.85 11.78 -21.38
N MET A 453 0.02 10.95 -22.01
CA MET A 453 -0.13 9.46 -22.14
C MET A 453 0.09 8.65 -20.82
N GLY A 454 1.09 7.80 -20.38
CA GLY A 454 0.99 6.94 -19.14
C GLY A 454 1.96 7.05 -17.93
N ARG A 455 1.92 6.34 -16.76
CA ARG A 455 3.06 6.49 -15.78
C ARG A 455 3.69 5.29 -14.91
N LEU A 456 4.94 5.38 -14.36
CA LEU A 456 5.81 4.55 -13.43
C LEU A 456 6.86 5.32 -12.53
N SER A 457 7.13 4.82 -11.36
CA SER A 457 8.15 5.18 -10.36
C SER A 457 7.93 6.37 -9.46
N HIS A 458 7.35 7.44 -9.99
CA HIS A 458 6.76 8.67 -9.39
C HIS A 458 6.39 8.77 -7.91
N THR A 459 5.56 9.77 -7.59
CA THR A 459 4.91 9.91 -6.28
C THR A 459 3.38 10.10 -6.47
N ALA A 460 2.70 10.61 -5.44
CA ALA A 460 1.32 11.10 -5.30
C ALA A 460 1.18 11.68 -3.86
N VAL A 461 0.36 12.66 -3.41
CA VAL A 461 0.26 13.21 -1.99
C VAL A 461 -1.27 13.82 -1.77
N TRP A 462 -1.96 14.37 -0.62
CA TRP A 462 -3.26 15.21 -0.10
C TRP A 462 -3.73 16.74 0.06
N THR A 463 -4.53 17.46 -0.79
CA THR A 463 -4.87 18.91 -0.48
C THR A 463 -5.75 19.25 0.71
N GLY A 464 -6.51 18.32 1.24
CA GLY A 464 -7.70 18.72 1.99
C GLY A 464 -8.95 18.94 1.15
N SER A 465 -8.81 18.88 -0.16
CA SER A 465 -9.88 18.94 -1.14
C SER A 465 -9.58 18.18 -2.44
N GLU A 466 -8.31 17.89 -2.79
CA GLU A 466 -7.85 17.61 -4.16
C GLU A 466 -6.41 16.94 -4.29
N MET A 467 -5.80 16.62 -5.49
CA MET A 467 -4.52 15.82 -5.67
C MET A 467 -3.54 16.07 -6.85
N ILE A 468 -2.25 15.61 -6.81
CA ILE A 468 -1.11 16.13 -7.62
C ILE A 468 -0.01 15.16 -8.11
N VAL A 469 0.77 15.46 -9.19
CA VAL A 469 1.76 14.47 -9.70
C VAL A 469 3.05 14.72 -10.62
N TRP A 470 4.23 14.14 -10.29
CA TRP A 470 5.57 14.14 -10.97
C TRP A 470 6.44 12.81 -10.80
N GLY A 471 7.64 12.60 -11.41
CA GLY A 471 8.30 11.24 -11.59
C GLY A 471 9.16 10.84 -12.84
N GLY A 472 9.47 9.59 -13.15
CA GLY A 472 8.83 8.67 -14.12
C GLY A 472 9.14 8.76 -15.66
N GLU A 473 9.11 7.64 -16.42
CA GLU A 473 9.41 7.18 -17.86
C GLU A 473 8.47 7.33 -19.13
N SER A 474 8.72 6.64 -20.28
CA SER A 474 8.16 6.70 -21.71
C SER A 474 8.32 5.48 -22.56
N PHE A 475 8.83 5.44 -23.79
CA PHE A 475 9.24 6.31 -24.91
C PHE A 475 10.57 7.15 -25.11
N ASN A 476 10.69 8.46 -24.85
CA ASN A 476 11.61 9.40 -25.55
C ASN A 476 12.51 10.47 -24.77
N GLY A 477 13.49 10.18 -23.91
CA GLY A 477 14.27 11.19 -23.15
C GLY A 477 13.46 11.94 -22.06
N MET A 478 13.97 12.82 -21.17
CA MET A 478 13.46 12.83 -19.77
C MET A 478 12.36 13.85 -19.25
N LEU A 479 11.46 13.43 -18.30
CA LEU A 479 10.09 13.97 -17.88
C LEU A 479 10.22 15.30 -17.15
N ASN A 480 10.63 16.30 -17.88
CA ASN A 480 10.58 17.69 -17.49
C ASN A 480 9.41 18.46 -18.48
N THR A 481 8.35 17.95 -17.59
CA THR A 481 6.79 17.66 -17.50
C THR A 481 5.84 18.03 -16.32
N GLY A 482 4.50 17.71 -16.40
CA GLY A 482 3.71 16.83 -15.47
C GLY A 482 2.18 16.84 -15.29
N GLY A 483 1.66 16.81 -14.04
CA GLY A 483 0.55 17.74 -13.72
C GLY A 483 -0.40 17.66 -12.34
N ARG A 484 -2.13 19.05 -11.48
CA ARG A 484 -3.24 19.22 -10.43
C ARG A 484 -4.78 18.69 -10.59
N TYR A 485 -5.32 17.65 -9.89
CA TYR A 485 -6.78 17.18 -9.79
C TYR A 485 -7.79 17.74 -8.74
N ASP A 486 -8.90 18.38 -9.14
CA ASP A 486 -10.11 18.60 -8.31
C ASP A 486 -11.25 17.51 -8.42
N PRO A 487 -11.57 16.73 -7.35
CA PRO A 487 -12.65 15.73 -7.31
C PRO A 487 -14.03 16.35 -7.46
N GLY A 488 -14.19 17.57 -6.96
CA GLY A 488 -15.44 18.31 -7.00
C GLY A 488 -15.85 18.65 -8.43
N THR A 489 -14.88 18.81 -9.35
CA THR A 489 -15.15 19.20 -10.74
C THR A 489 -14.76 18.18 -11.80
N ASP A 490 -14.05 17.10 -11.48
CA ASP A 490 -13.63 16.13 -12.49
C ASP A 490 -12.70 16.78 -13.56
N SER A 491 -11.89 17.80 -13.23
CA SER A 491 -11.29 18.68 -14.25
C SER A 491 -9.77 18.91 -14.17
N TRP A 492 -9.15 19.21 -15.34
CA TRP A 492 -7.70 19.25 -15.58
C TRP A 492 -7.24 20.52 -16.38
N ALA A 493 -5.99 21.02 -16.27
CA ALA A 493 -5.28 22.07 -17.05
C ALA A 493 -3.69 22.12 -16.94
N ALA A 494 -3.03 23.06 -17.62
CA ALA A 494 -1.61 22.94 -18.00
C ALA A 494 -0.47 23.58 -17.16
N THR A 495 0.74 22.98 -17.27
CA THR A 495 1.64 22.69 -16.16
C THR A 495 3.16 22.83 -16.39
N SER A 496 3.72 23.98 -15.97
CA SER A 496 4.92 24.71 -16.43
C SER A 496 6.36 24.39 -15.98
N THR A 497 7.25 24.89 -16.85
CA THR A 497 8.65 24.56 -17.17
C THR A 497 9.65 25.64 -16.75
N THR A 498 9.17 26.73 -16.18
CA THR A 498 9.74 28.08 -16.35
C THR A 498 10.91 28.44 -15.40
N ASN A 499 12.01 27.66 -15.41
CA ASN A 499 12.85 27.11 -14.30
C ASN A 499 12.49 25.68 -13.80
N ALA A 500 11.56 24.96 -14.45
CA ALA A 500 11.09 23.62 -14.10
C ALA A 500 11.67 22.57 -15.06
N PRO A 501 12.35 21.54 -14.56
CA PRO A 501 13.73 21.49 -14.99
C PRO A 501 14.20 20.02 -15.15
N ASP A 502 15.35 19.81 -15.76
CA ASP A 502 16.08 18.58 -16.18
C ASP A 502 15.77 17.14 -15.66
N ALA A 503 16.49 16.21 -16.27
CA ALA A 503 16.29 14.77 -16.31
C ALA A 503 16.53 14.00 -15.03
N ARG A 504 15.69 12.94 -14.82
CA ARG A 504 15.13 12.64 -13.47
C ARG A 504 14.07 11.56 -13.20
N ALA A 505 14.43 10.32 -12.89
CA ALA A 505 13.76 9.37 -12.00
C ALA A 505 14.51 8.12 -11.53
N GLY A 506 14.17 7.58 -10.38
CA GLY A 506 15.11 7.61 -9.28
C GLY A 506 14.92 8.95 -8.58
N HIS A 507 13.89 9.13 -7.76
CA HIS A 507 13.24 10.42 -7.51
C HIS A 507 12.72 10.55 -6.01
N THR A 508 12.50 11.69 -5.27
CA THR A 508 11.87 11.89 -3.87
C THR A 508 11.32 13.30 -3.56
N ALA A 509 10.73 13.53 -2.36
CA ALA A 509 9.63 14.45 -2.10
C ALA A 509 9.08 14.47 -0.64
N VAL A 510 8.79 15.56 0.12
CA VAL A 510 7.73 15.65 1.20
C VAL A 510 7.03 17.08 1.47
N TRP A 511 5.68 17.32 1.38
CA TRP A 511 4.94 18.67 1.21
C TRP A 511 4.06 19.17 2.43
N THR A 512 3.89 20.50 2.85
CA THR A 512 3.95 21.36 4.18
C THR A 512 2.93 22.24 5.06
N GLY A 513 1.70 21.92 5.46
CA GLY A 513 0.72 22.95 5.84
C GLY A 513 0.40 24.01 4.76
N ASN A 514 1.31 24.34 3.82
CA ASN A 514 1.04 25.15 2.63
C ASN A 514 1.62 24.68 1.28
N GLU A 515 2.86 24.15 1.08
CA GLU A 515 3.28 23.60 -0.25
C GLU A 515 4.27 22.33 -0.48
N MET A 516 4.91 22.05 -1.65
CA MET A 516 5.71 20.82 -2.16
C MET A 516 7.27 20.99 -2.36
N ILE A 517 8.13 19.96 -2.18
CA ILE A 517 9.61 20.08 -1.95
C ILE A 517 10.51 18.93 -2.41
N VAL A 518 11.70 19.14 -2.99
CA VAL A 518 12.21 18.10 -3.88
C VAL A 518 13.73 18.13 -4.19
N TRP A 519 14.57 17.07 -4.15
CA TRP A 519 16.07 17.21 -4.23
C TRP A 519 16.84 16.04 -5.13
N GLY A 520 18.10 15.98 -7.14
CA GLY A 520 18.87 15.05 -8.09
C GLY A 520 19.12 15.48 -9.57
N GLY A 521 19.52 14.54 -10.47
CA GLY A 521 19.00 14.05 -11.81
C GLY A 521 19.86 13.06 -12.66
N TRP A 522 19.63 11.74 -12.73
CA TRP A 522 20.51 10.73 -13.37
C TRP A 522 20.47 10.75 -14.95
N ASP A 523 21.57 10.66 -15.71
CA ASP A 523 21.59 10.46 -17.17
C ASP A 523 22.80 9.60 -17.68
N PHE A 524 23.67 8.95 -16.89
CA PHE A 524 24.76 7.97 -17.25
C PHE A 524 26.27 8.34 -17.54
N ASN A 525 26.82 9.57 -17.34
CA ASN A 525 28.28 9.94 -17.41
C ASN A 525 28.97 10.47 -16.10
N ASN A 526 28.50 11.58 -15.49
CA ASN A 526 28.77 12.08 -14.10
C ASN A 526 27.48 12.59 -13.28
N TYR A 527 27.06 12.22 -12.01
CA TYR A 527 25.73 12.42 -11.22
C TYR A 527 25.46 13.45 -9.88
N PHE A 528 24.74 14.66 -9.46
CA PHE A 528 23.44 15.61 -9.53
C PHE A 528 22.91 16.38 -8.31
N ALA A 529 23.59 17.39 -7.87
CA ALA A 529 23.07 18.65 -7.34
C ALA A 529 21.58 18.82 -6.89
N THR A 530 20.75 19.57 -7.64
CA THR A 530 19.92 20.64 -7.01
C THR A 530 18.40 20.49 -7.12
N GLY A 531 17.60 21.13 -6.22
CA GLY A 531 16.21 20.87 -5.76
C GLY A 531 14.95 21.48 -6.43
N GLY A 532 13.76 21.52 -5.74
CA GLY A 532 12.88 22.71 -5.47
C GLY A 532 11.38 22.68 -4.98
N ARG A 533 10.61 23.83 -5.09
CA ARG A 533 9.12 24.16 -4.80
C ARG A 533 8.26 25.11 -5.81
N TYR A 534 7.24 24.72 -6.68
CA TYR A 534 6.02 25.43 -7.35
C TYR A 534 4.80 25.81 -6.46
N ASN A 535 4.43 27.03 -6.12
CA ASN A 535 3.39 27.20 -5.10
C ASN A 535 2.06 26.78 -5.67
N ALA A 536 1.32 26.06 -4.82
CA ALA A 536 -0.01 25.61 -5.03
C ALA A 536 -0.90 26.65 -5.72
N SER A 537 -1.51 27.49 -4.89
CA SER A 537 -2.43 28.54 -5.27
C SER A 537 -1.91 29.46 -6.38
N THR A 538 -0.60 29.69 -6.48
CA THR A 538 -0.01 30.70 -7.36
C THR A 538 0.40 30.21 -8.72
N ASN A 539 0.62 28.90 -8.87
CA ASN A 539 1.37 28.35 -9.99
C ASN A 539 2.84 28.86 -10.06
N SER A 540 3.72 28.65 -9.04
CA SER A 540 5.07 29.30 -9.04
C SER A 540 6.28 28.72 -8.24
N TRP A 541 7.37 28.38 -8.91
CA TRP A 541 8.60 27.75 -8.43
C TRP A 541 9.76 28.67 -8.84
N THR A 542 10.81 28.63 -8.05
CA THR A 542 12.03 29.45 -8.17
C THR A 542 13.25 28.56 -7.92
N ALA A 543 14.45 29.16 -7.78
CA ALA A 543 15.76 28.62 -7.40
C ALA A 543 16.33 29.25 -6.10
N THR A 544 17.64 29.10 -5.81
CA THR A 544 18.24 29.40 -4.49
C THR A 544 19.71 29.88 -4.50
N SER A 545 20.33 30.07 -3.32
CA SER A 545 21.80 30.05 -3.10
C SER A 545 22.39 28.63 -3.27
N MET A 546 23.72 28.42 -3.25
CA MET A 546 24.36 27.10 -3.46
C MET A 546 25.03 26.44 -2.20
N THR A 547 24.87 27.04 -1.03
CA THR A 547 25.53 26.70 0.26
C THR A 547 25.37 25.24 0.73
N SER A 548 26.43 24.65 1.31
CA SER A 548 26.59 23.36 2.05
C SER A 548 25.75 22.10 1.73
N ALA A 549 25.05 22.10 0.60
CA ALA A 549 25.31 21.22 -0.54
C ALA A 549 25.97 19.85 -0.25
N PRO A 550 25.17 18.78 -0.31
CA PRO A 550 25.57 17.38 -0.32
C PRO A 550 26.27 16.97 -1.59
N SER A 551 27.17 16.00 -1.45
CA SER A 551 27.39 15.00 -2.49
C SER A 551 26.09 14.22 -2.79
N GLU A 552 26.16 13.11 -3.51
CA GLU A 552 25.16 12.87 -4.56
C GLU A 552 24.57 11.45 -4.62
N ARG A 553 23.27 11.28 -4.90
CA ARG A 553 22.21 11.16 -3.88
C ARG A 553 20.89 10.54 -4.41
N ALA A 554 20.86 9.26 -4.82
CA ALA A 554 19.73 8.34 -5.11
C ALA A 554 18.91 7.40 -4.18
N LEU A 555 17.94 6.73 -4.78
CA LEU A 555 17.07 5.69 -4.25
C LEU A 555 16.67 5.85 -2.74
N HIS A 556 16.27 7.03 -2.24
CA HIS A 556 16.45 7.36 -0.82
C HIS A 556 15.33 7.75 0.19
N THR A 557 15.68 7.76 1.50
CA THR A 557 14.80 8.03 2.66
C THR A 557 14.84 9.33 3.39
N ALA A 558 13.67 9.55 3.97
CA ALA A 558 12.88 10.66 3.54
C ALA A 558 11.50 10.52 4.25
N VAL A 559 10.96 11.49 5.00
CA VAL A 559 9.82 11.54 5.97
C VAL A 559 9.51 13.04 6.37
N TRP A 560 8.76 13.56 7.38
CA TRP A 560 8.78 15.02 7.83
C TRP A 560 7.93 15.49 9.06
N THR A 561 8.34 16.54 9.82
CA THR A 561 8.61 16.70 11.28
C THR A 561 7.94 17.73 12.19
N GLY A 562 7.21 18.68 11.64
CA GLY A 562 6.60 19.79 12.38
C GLY A 562 7.41 21.08 12.21
N SER A 563 8.74 20.99 12.10
CA SER A 563 9.62 22.14 11.89
C SER A 563 10.65 22.06 10.75
N GLU A 564 11.57 21.08 10.71
CA GLU A 564 12.63 20.90 9.67
C GLU A 564 12.80 19.49 9.02
N MET A 565 13.74 19.31 8.10
CA MET A 565 14.03 18.06 7.36
C MET A 565 15.16 17.21 7.99
N ILE A 566 15.51 15.98 7.56
CA ILE A 566 16.20 14.91 8.36
C ILE A 566 16.78 13.69 7.56
N ILE A 567 17.66 13.89 6.61
CA ILE A 567 17.57 13.11 5.37
C ILE A 567 18.29 11.70 5.55
N TRP A 568 18.31 10.62 4.74
CA TRP A 568 18.75 9.20 5.03
C TRP A 568 20.02 8.38 4.48
N GLY A 569 20.82 8.61 3.40
CA GLY A 569 21.99 7.72 3.02
C GLY A 569 23.00 7.95 1.82
N GLY A 570 23.21 7.02 0.84
CA GLY A 570 24.30 6.87 -0.20
C GLY A 570 24.40 5.79 -1.38
N HIS A 571 24.65 6.24 -2.60
CA HIS A 571 25.20 5.53 -3.76
C HIS A 571 26.02 6.58 -4.57
N TYR A 572 26.86 6.24 -5.54
CA TYR A 572 27.57 7.12 -6.49
C TYR A 572 28.30 6.16 -7.46
N TYR A 573 28.57 6.47 -8.72
CA TYR A 573 29.46 5.64 -9.56
C TYR A 573 30.39 6.49 -10.41
N ASP A 574 31.68 6.54 -10.06
CA ASP A 574 32.74 7.06 -10.95
C ASP A 574 33.43 5.91 -11.72
N GLY A 575 32.86 4.70 -11.68
CA GLY A 575 33.59 3.47 -11.96
C GLY A 575 33.90 2.65 -10.71
N ASN A 576 33.81 3.24 -9.51
CA ASN A 576 33.64 2.50 -8.27
C ASN A 576 32.35 2.91 -7.57
N ASP A 577 31.87 2.02 -6.75
CA ASP A 577 30.69 2.18 -5.91
C ASP A 577 31.15 2.47 -4.46
N HIS A 578 31.80 3.62 -4.18
CA HIS A 578 32.30 4.10 -2.84
C HIS A 578 31.26 4.37 -1.73
N TYR A 579 30.85 3.34 -1.01
CA TYR A 579 29.87 3.50 0.06
C TYR A 579 30.26 4.57 1.14
N LEU A 580 29.54 5.71 1.35
CA LEU A 580 29.85 6.75 2.41
C LEU A 580 28.80 7.00 3.57
N ASN A 581 29.15 7.64 4.71
CA ASN A 581 28.26 7.82 5.91
C ASN A 581 28.11 9.26 6.57
N THR A 582 27.16 10.12 6.17
CA THR A 582 27.00 11.61 6.43
C THR A 582 25.63 12.13 5.89
N GLY A 583 25.19 13.41 6.03
CA GLY A 583 23.78 13.79 5.76
C GLY A 583 23.34 15.26 5.46
N GLY A 584 22.05 15.58 5.73
CA GLY A 584 21.40 16.91 5.80
C GLY A 584 19.89 16.95 6.12
N ARG A 585 19.23 18.13 6.09
CA ARG A 585 17.95 18.54 6.74
C ARG A 585 17.45 19.88 6.13
N TYR A 586 16.43 20.61 6.63
CA TYR A 586 16.28 22.05 6.42
C TYR A 586 15.78 22.94 7.58
N ASN A 587 14.74 23.74 7.31
CA ASN A 587 13.94 24.74 8.00
C ASN A 587 13.22 25.67 6.98
N PRO A 588 11.87 25.56 6.82
CA PRO A 588 10.96 26.39 6.01
C PRO A 588 11.20 27.85 5.84
N SER A 589 11.84 28.38 6.86
CA SER A 589 11.89 29.78 7.13
C SER A 589 13.23 30.39 6.70
N THR A 590 14.25 29.64 6.21
CA THR A 590 15.65 30.20 6.18
C THR A 590 16.68 29.95 5.04
N ASP A 591 16.65 28.95 4.14
CA ASP A 591 17.66 28.75 3.02
C ASP A 591 19.19 28.52 3.38
N SER A 592 19.52 28.03 4.58
CA SER A 592 20.87 27.93 5.20
C SER A 592 21.53 26.53 5.55
N TRP A 593 22.13 25.77 4.61
CA TRP A 593 22.77 24.42 4.71
C TRP A 593 24.07 24.23 5.61
N ILE A 594 24.48 22.99 6.02
CA ILE A 594 25.80 22.42 6.58
C ILE A 594 25.89 20.82 6.68
N PRO A 595 26.88 19.99 6.18
CA PRO A 595 26.89 18.46 5.97
C PRO A 595 26.44 17.43 7.07
N THR A 596 26.84 16.12 7.11
CA THR A 596 26.90 15.25 8.37
C THR A 596 28.18 14.38 8.49
N GLY A 597 28.24 13.32 9.33
CA GLY A 597 29.17 12.16 9.24
C GLY A 597 30.47 12.10 10.06
N THR A 598 30.64 11.04 10.88
CA THR A 598 31.90 10.64 11.56
C THR A 598 31.81 9.20 12.14
N ALA A 599 31.55 9.00 13.46
CA ALA A 599 31.44 7.68 14.11
C ALA A 599 30.36 7.62 15.22
N GLY A 600 29.84 6.41 15.53
CA GLY A 600 28.64 6.16 16.36
C GLY A 600 27.46 5.71 15.49
N ALA A 601 27.47 6.22 14.24
CA ALA A 601 27.51 5.41 13.04
C ALA A 601 27.81 3.92 13.23
N PRO A 602 26.94 3.08 12.68
CA PRO A 602 27.30 1.90 11.91
C PRO A 602 27.83 2.15 10.46
N ALA A 603 28.22 1.09 9.73
CA ALA A 603 29.20 1.15 8.61
C ALA A 603 28.64 1.35 7.17
N GLY A 604 28.72 0.39 6.20
CA GLY A 604 28.05 0.31 4.85
C GLY A 604 26.49 0.49 4.91
N ARG A 605 25.57 0.43 3.91
CA ARG A 605 24.09 0.05 4.06
C ARG A 605 23.03 0.80 3.15
N SER A 606 22.84 0.50 1.85
CA SER A 606 21.90 1.02 0.78
C SER A 606 20.29 1.13 0.71
N SER A 607 19.56 0.29 0.00
CA SER A 607 18.09 0.10 -0.10
C SER A 607 17.15 -0.17 1.14
N HIS A 608 17.24 0.66 2.19
CA HIS A 608 16.36 0.73 3.41
C HIS A 608 14.82 0.74 3.36
N THR A 609 14.14 0.79 4.51
CA THR A 609 12.86 1.47 4.72
C THR A 609 12.89 2.72 5.61
N ALA A 610 11.79 3.10 6.28
CA ALA A 610 11.58 4.22 7.22
C ALA A 610 10.16 4.30 7.77
N VAL A 611 9.92 4.99 8.92
CA VAL A 611 8.62 5.13 9.65
C VAL A 611 8.31 6.23 10.70
N TRP A 612 9.23 7.06 11.14
CA TRP A 612 9.12 7.98 12.28
C TRP A 612 8.51 7.51 13.63
N THR A 613 8.60 8.29 14.73
CA THR A 613 8.02 8.05 16.10
C THR A 613 7.37 9.15 17.04
N GLY A 614 7.84 10.41 17.27
CA GLY A 614 7.65 10.94 18.67
C GLY A 614 8.61 11.98 19.32
N SER A 615 9.79 11.56 19.85
CA SER A 615 11.07 12.26 20.21
C SER A 615 12.51 11.90 19.58
N GLU A 616 12.74 11.04 18.53
CA GLU A 616 13.94 10.24 18.05
C GLU A 616 13.73 9.08 16.88
N MET A 617 14.16 9.08 15.55
CA MET A 617 14.09 8.02 14.38
C MET A 617 14.81 6.57 14.27
N ILE A 618 14.36 5.33 14.56
CA ILE A 618 15.31 4.14 14.36
C ILE A 618 15.75 3.89 12.90
N VAL A 619 16.89 3.25 12.60
CA VAL A 619 17.08 2.64 11.26
C VAL A 619 17.93 1.34 11.30
N TRP A 620 17.83 0.48 10.28
CA TRP A 620 18.33 -0.92 10.23
C TRP A 620 18.15 -1.63 8.82
N GLY A 621 19.14 -2.22 8.08
CA GLY A 621 19.05 -3.12 6.84
C GLY A 621 20.13 -2.93 5.69
N GLY A 622 20.24 -3.77 4.61
CA GLY A 622 21.12 -3.68 3.39
C GLY A 622 21.76 -4.68 2.31
N TYR A 623 23.05 -4.47 1.88
CA TYR A 623 24.14 -5.28 1.18
C TYR A 623 25.56 -4.73 1.58
N ASP A 624 26.79 -5.38 1.51
CA ASP A 624 28.23 -4.87 1.79
C ASP A 624 29.58 -5.73 1.79
N GLY A 625 29.60 -7.07 1.87
CA GLY A 625 30.70 -8.07 1.87
C GLY A 625 30.20 -9.56 1.89
N THR A 626 29.78 -10.15 3.04
CA THR A 626 29.04 -11.44 3.19
C THR A 626 28.02 -11.54 4.40
N TYR A 627 26.75 -11.04 4.29
CA TYR A 627 25.53 -11.22 5.18
C TYR A 627 25.51 -10.62 6.65
N THR A 628 24.46 -9.89 7.17
CA THR A 628 24.54 -9.18 8.52
C THR A 628 23.30 -8.70 9.40
N ASN A 629 23.54 -8.26 10.68
CA ASN A 629 22.63 -7.51 11.63
C ASN A 629 23.24 -6.35 12.58
N THR A 630 22.69 -5.08 12.73
CA THR A 630 23.05 -3.87 13.63
C THR A 630 22.09 -2.59 13.43
N GLY A 631 22.32 -1.28 13.75
CA GLY A 631 21.27 -0.16 13.72
C GLY A 631 21.58 1.23 14.39
N GLY A 632 20.60 2.18 14.51
CA GLY A 632 20.81 3.45 15.31
C GLY A 632 19.67 4.42 15.81
N ARG A 633 20.03 5.51 16.57
CA ARG A 633 19.26 6.43 17.52
C ARG A 633 19.63 7.95 17.76
N TYR A 634 19.80 8.85 16.79
CA TYR A 634 19.59 10.31 16.94
C TYR A 634 18.47 10.77 17.94
N ASN A 635 18.53 11.95 18.51
CA ASN A 635 17.36 12.69 18.95
C ASN A 635 17.33 14.02 18.18
N PRO A 636 16.30 14.40 17.37
CA PRO A 636 16.22 16.27 17.14
C PRO A 636 17.20 17.19 17.86
N THR A 637 17.04 17.36 19.14
CA THR A 637 17.72 18.27 20.04
C THR A 637 19.13 17.81 20.53
N THR A 638 19.94 16.97 19.82
CA THR A 638 21.27 16.50 20.37
C THR A 638 22.62 16.67 19.64
N ASN A 639 22.74 16.54 18.32
CA ASN A 639 24.01 16.37 17.57
C ASN A 639 24.94 15.12 17.80
N SER A 640 24.56 13.95 18.40
CA SER A 640 25.54 12.82 18.73
C SER A 640 25.16 11.27 18.65
N TRP A 641 25.63 10.38 17.70
CA TRP A 641 25.32 8.89 17.49
C TRP A 641 25.79 7.89 18.59
N ALA A 642 25.18 6.68 18.73
CA ALA A 642 25.44 5.69 19.83
C ALA A 642 24.99 4.18 19.66
N ALA A 643 25.46 3.45 18.62
CA ALA A 643 25.15 2.07 18.12
C ALA A 643 24.03 1.13 18.69
N THR A 644 23.54 0.21 17.85
CA THR A 644 22.75 -0.98 18.29
C THR A 644 23.48 -2.06 19.09
N SER A 645 22.94 -2.46 20.25
CA SER A 645 23.33 -3.70 20.96
C SER A 645 22.73 -4.99 20.35
N THR A 646 23.56 -5.88 19.78
CA THR A 646 23.14 -7.14 19.11
C THR A 646 22.72 -8.25 20.07
N THR A 647 21.46 -8.72 20.03
CA THR A 647 20.98 -9.79 20.94
C THR A 647 19.73 -10.53 20.42
N ASN A 648 19.84 -11.60 19.62
CA ASN A 648 18.75 -12.46 19.06
C ASN A 648 18.28 -12.17 17.62
N ALA A 649 18.91 -11.22 16.94
CA ALA A 649 18.77 -10.98 15.49
C ALA A 649 18.48 -12.21 14.59
N PRO A 650 17.30 -12.32 13.96
CA PRO A 650 17.22 -12.78 12.56
C PRO A 650 18.16 -12.03 11.58
N ASP A 651 18.09 -12.44 10.33
CA ASP A 651 19.17 -13.16 9.63
C ASP A 651 20.13 -12.27 8.77
N ALA A 652 20.34 -12.60 7.47
CA ALA A 652 20.49 -11.63 6.37
C ALA A 652 19.23 -11.60 5.43
N ARG A 653 18.91 -10.52 4.67
CA ARG A 653 17.76 -10.35 3.72
C ARG A 653 17.84 -9.10 2.80
N ASP A 654 16.76 -8.72 2.11
CA ASP A 654 16.62 -7.77 0.99
C ASP A 654 15.12 -7.24 1.03
N GLY A 655 14.72 -6.26 0.20
CA GLY A 655 13.40 -5.79 -0.30
C GLY A 655 12.10 -5.29 0.37
N GLY A 656 11.82 -5.24 1.68
CA GLY A 656 10.39 -5.24 2.11
C GLY A 656 9.83 -4.41 3.26
N THR A 657 8.78 -3.62 2.97
CA THR A 657 7.85 -2.83 3.83
C THR A 657 8.45 -1.90 4.89
N ALA A 658 7.75 -0.91 5.45
CA ALA A 658 7.96 -0.42 6.81
C ALA A 658 7.00 0.58 7.34
N VAL A 659 6.40 0.34 8.47
CA VAL A 659 5.17 1.02 8.85
C VAL A 659 5.30 1.39 10.31
N TRP A 660 4.36 2.08 10.92
CA TRP A 660 4.30 1.99 12.36
C TRP A 660 2.92 2.01 13.02
N THR A 661 2.72 1.38 14.18
CA THR A 661 1.65 1.75 15.11
C THR A 661 2.01 3.03 15.86
N GLY A 662 2.70 3.11 17.01
CA GLY A 662 3.11 4.38 17.64
C GLY A 662 4.13 4.49 18.82
N SER A 663 4.79 3.41 19.30
CA SER A 663 5.96 3.47 20.21
C SER A 663 7.08 2.41 19.99
N GLU A 664 6.88 1.31 19.25
CA GLU A 664 7.89 0.22 19.13
C GLU A 664 7.81 -0.73 17.91
N MET A 665 8.86 -0.87 17.12
CA MET A 665 9.00 -1.50 15.79
C MET A 665 8.61 -2.99 15.60
N ILE A 666 8.42 -3.51 14.38
CA ILE A 666 7.95 -4.85 13.88
C ILE A 666 8.62 -4.90 12.49
N ILE A 667 9.04 -6.07 11.99
CA ILE A 667 9.64 -6.32 10.66
C ILE A 667 9.46 -7.78 10.22
N TRP A 668 9.21 -8.11 8.94
CA TRP A 668 9.19 -9.50 8.44
C TRP A 668 9.80 -9.66 7.02
N GLY A 669 9.96 -10.89 6.53
CA GLY A 669 10.15 -11.31 5.13
C GLY A 669 11.58 -11.43 4.61
N GLY A 670 11.89 -11.23 3.33
CA GLY A 670 13.29 -11.13 2.88
C GLY A 670 13.61 -11.73 1.51
N HIS A 671 14.78 -11.39 0.97
CA HIS A 671 15.65 -12.21 0.10
C HIS A 671 17.10 -12.06 0.57
N TYR A 672 17.98 -13.04 0.67
CA TYR A 672 19.44 -12.72 0.63
C TYR A 672 20.16 -13.69 -0.26
N TYR A 673 21.35 -13.30 -0.69
CA TYR A 673 22.20 -14.17 -1.48
C TYR A 673 23.49 -14.48 -0.70
N ASP A 674 23.71 -15.76 -0.36
CA ASP A 674 24.95 -16.24 0.28
C ASP A 674 25.78 -17.20 -0.59
N GLY A 675 25.53 -17.14 -1.90
CA GLY A 675 25.81 -18.20 -2.86
C GLY A 675 24.54 -18.92 -3.32
N ASN A 676 23.45 -18.81 -2.55
CA ASN A 676 22.08 -19.18 -2.96
C ASN A 676 21.11 -18.07 -2.55
N ASP A 677 19.99 -17.94 -3.27
CA ASP A 677 18.92 -17.02 -2.89
C ASP A 677 18.01 -17.57 -1.76
N HIS A 678 17.76 -16.73 -0.76
CA HIS A 678 17.03 -17.05 0.46
C HIS A 678 15.87 -16.09 0.69
N TYR A 679 14.76 -16.37 0.02
CA TYR A 679 13.54 -15.61 0.20
C TYR A 679 12.92 -15.98 1.55
N LEU A 680 12.83 -15.01 2.46
CA LEU A 680 12.55 -15.23 3.88
C LEU A 680 11.13 -14.86 4.29
N ASN A 681 10.68 -15.54 5.33
CA ASN A 681 9.36 -15.47 5.95
C ASN A 681 9.43 -15.34 7.48
N THR A 682 10.51 -14.73 7.98
CA THR A 682 10.82 -14.53 9.40
C THR A 682 10.89 -13.03 9.70
N GLY A 683 11.22 -12.61 10.92
CA GLY A 683 11.08 -11.19 11.30
C GLY A 683 11.18 -10.91 12.81
N GLY A 684 10.82 -9.70 13.26
CA GLY A 684 11.21 -9.09 14.55
C GLY A 684 10.97 -7.58 14.76
N ARG A 685 10.70 -7.16 16.02
CA ARG A 685 10.20 -5.85 16.52
C ARG A 685 11.23 -4.93 17.12
N TYR A 686 11.13 -3.60 17.17
CA TYR A 686 12.12 -2.79 17.93
C TYR A 686 11.57 -1.65 18.78
N ASN A 687 11.72 -1.77 20.08
CA ASN A 687 11.32 -0.70 20.96
C ASN A 687 12.45 0.30 21.27
N PRO A 688 12.33 1.58 20.86
CA PRO A 688 13.22 2.63 21.33
C PRO A 688 13.21 2.87 22.83
N SER A 689 12.08 2.64 23.49
CA SER A 689 11.91 2.95 24.90
C SER A 689 12.78 2.02 25.75
N THR A 690 12.84 0.72 25.42
CA THR A 690 13.59 -0.30 26.17
C THR A 690 14.95 -0.66 25.58
N ASP A 691 15.15 -0.45 24.27
CA ASP A 691 16.28 -1.02 23.56
C ASP A 691 16.26 -2.57 23.48
N SER A 692 15.08 -3.18 23.28
CA SER A 692 14.91 -4.62 23.01
C SER A 692 14.44 -4.87 21.58
N TRP A 693 14.16 -6.12 21.22
CA TRP A 693 13.27 -6.54 20.11
C TRP A 693 12.58 -7.86 20.56
N ILE A 694 11.57 -8.37 19.84
CA ILE A 694 11.13 -9.81 19.86
C ILE A 694 10.99 -10.29 18.39
N PRO A 695 11.19 -11.58 18.02
CA PRO A 695 11.10 -12.05 16.63
C PRO A 695 9.70 -12.55 16.29
N THR A 696 9.34 -12.73 15.01
CA THR A 696 8.01 -13.24 14.66
C THR A 696 7.83 -14.68 15.12
N GLY A 697 6.67 -15.00 15.71
CA GLY A 697 6.07 -16.30 15.46
C GLY A 697 5.93 -16.51 13.96
N THR A 698 6.21 -17.71 13.44
CA THR A 698 6.21 -18.01 11.99
C THR A 698 5.06 -18.91 11.55
N GLY A 699 4.23 -19.40 12.49
CA GLY A 699 3.12 -20.30 12.19
C GLY A 699 1.99 -19.59 11.45
N ASN A 700 1.77 -19.98 10.19
CA ASN A 700 0.95 -19.35 9.13
C ASN A 700 1.55 -18.10 8.46
N ALA A 701 2.83 -17.80 8.69
CA ALA A 701 3.57 -16.85 7.87
C ALA A 701 3.68 -17.45 6.46
N PRO A 702 3.31 -16.74 5.38
CA PRO A 702 3.38 -17.31 4.04
C PRO A 702 4.85 -17.44 3.58
N VAL A 703 5.06 -18.10 2.44
CA VAL A 703 6.40 -18.34 1.86
C VAL A 703 7.22 -17.05 1.69
N GLY A 704 8.55 -17.11 1.78
CA GLY A 704 9.36 -15.89 1.73
C GLY A 704 9.36 -15.17 0.38
N ARG A 705 9.82 -13.91 0.30
CA ARG A 705 9.43 -13.02 -0.82
C ARG A 705 10.22 -11.72 -1.04
N TYR A 706 10.34 -11.27 -2.31
CA TYR A 706 11.07 -10.10 -2.83
C TYR A 706 10.24 -9.05 -3.64
N ARG A 707 10.54 -7.74 -3.49
CA ARG A 707 10.07 -6.53 -4.24
C ARG A 707 8.59 -6.21 -4.16
N HIS A 708 8.05 -6.64 -3.05
CA HIS A 708 6.68 -6.49 -2.65
C HIS A 708 6.49 -5.24 -1.81
N VAL A 709 5.30 -5.12 -1.21
CA VAL A 709 5.17 -4.27 -0.05
C VAL A 709 4.37 -4.96 1.03
N GLY A 710 4.27 -4.23 2.11
CA GLY A 710 3.21 -4.30 3.05
C GLY A 710 2.87 -2.88 3.42
N ILE A 711 1.90 -2.73 4.30
CA ILE A 711 1.71 -1.51 5.06
C ILE A 711 0.91 -1.82 6.33
N TRP A 712 0.94 -0.98 7.36
CA TRP A 712 0.09 -1.07 8.55
C TRP A 712 -1.31 -0.49 8.46
N THR A 713 -2.10 -0.48 9.53
CA THR A 713 -3.52 -0.15 9.50
C THR A 713 -4.07 0.69 10.64
N GLY A 714 -3.29 1.02 11.66
CA GLY A 714 -3.85 1.40 12.96
C GLY A 714 -4.16 0.24 13.89
N ALA A 715 -4.12 -0.99 13.40
CA ALA A 715 -4.28 -2.21 14.19
C ALA A 715 -3.55 -3.47 13.68
N GLU A 716 -3.06 -3.48 12.43
CA GLU A 716 -2.32 -4.57 11.78
C GLU A 716 -1.52 -4.17 10.54
N MET A 717 -0.81 -5.09 9.90
CA MET A 717 -0.02 -4.87 8.68
C MET A 717 -0.45 -5.85 7.62
N ILE A 718 -0.69 -5.38 6.40
CA ILE A 718 -1.22 -6.22 5.33
C ILE A 718 -0.48 -6.07 4.02
N ILE A 719 -0.11 -7.24 3.56
CA ILE A 719 1.27 -7.55 3.42
C ILE A 719 1.38 -8.86 2.67
N TRP A 720 2.33 -8.86 1.78
CA TRP A 720 2.01 -9.40 0.50
C TRP A 720 3.26 -10.00 -0.12
N GLY A 721 3.03 -11.02 -0.92
CA GLY A 721 3.87 -11.79 -1.85
C GLY A 721 5.11 -11.09 -2.37
N GLY A 722 5.40 -11.16 -3.64
CA GLY A 722 6.80 -11.12 -4.02
C GLY A 722 7.07 -11.43 -5.46
N PHE A 723 8.32 -11.73 -5.72
CA PHE A 723 8.63 -13.08 -6.13
C PHE A 723 9.33 -13.85 -5.01
N PHE A 724 9.41 -15.16 -5.09
CA PHE A 724 10.64 -15.82 -4.66
C PHE A 724 11.28 -16.52 -5.84
N PHE A 725 12.49 -17.00 -5.63
CA PHE A 725 13.23 -17.81 -6.57
C PHE A 725 13.83 -18.99 -5.80
N ASP A 726 13.34 -20.21 -6.05
CA ASP A 726 13.90 -21.45 -5.52
C ASP A 726 14.56 -22.29 -6.64
N GLY A 727 14.89 -21.63 -7.77
CA GLY A 727 14.75 -22.25 -9.09
C GLY A 727 13.28 -22.30 -9.50
N SER A 728 12.65 -21.12 -9.52
CA SER A 728 11.33 -20.75 -10.07
C SER A 728 11.09 -19.31 -9.68
N TYR A 729 11.09 -18.36 -10.63
CA TYR A 729 10.57 -17.00 -10.44
C TYR A 729 9.08 -17.07 -10.09
N HIS A 730 8.82 -17.36 -8.81
CA HIS A 730 7.54 -17.48 -8.18
C HIS A 730 7.06 -16.10 -7.79
N TYR A 731 6.73 -15.32 -8.81
CA TYR A 731 6.04 -14.07 -8.62
C TYR A 731 4.71 -14.32 -7.91
N LEU A 732 4.67 -13.78 -6.71
CA LEU A 732 4.12 -14.40 -5.55
C LEU A 732 2.78 -13.84 -5.22
N ASP A 733 2.03 -14.62 -4.46
CA ASP A 733 0.73 -15.08 -4.92
C ASP A 733 -0.22 -15.32 -3.71
N THR A 734 0.41 -15.54 -2.56
CA THR A 734 -0.15 -15.87 -1.26
C THR A 734 0.51 -14.96 -0.21
N GLY A 735 -0.30 -14.25 0.57
CA GLY A 735 0.12 -13.09 1.35
C GLY A 735 0.15 -13.41 2.83
N GLY A 736 0.43 -12.42 3.68
CA GLY A 736 0.24 -12.53 5.13
C GLY A 736 -0.59 -11.38 5.67
N ARG A 737 -0.86 -11.42 6.96
CA ARG A 737 -1.43 -10.30 7.72
C ARG A 737 -0.87 -10.26 9.13
N TYR A 738 -0.66 -9.08 9.69
CA TYR A 738 0.08 -8.88 10.93
C TYR A 738 -0.47 -7.87 11.95
N TYR A 739 -1.28 -8.26 12.93
CA TYR A 739 -1.55 -7.39 14.08
C TYR A 739 -0.29 -7.16 14.95
N ALA A 740 -0.31 -6.17 15.84
CA ALA A 740 0.76 -6.04 16.81
C ALA A 740 0.60 -6.99 18.03
N ALA A 741 -0.57 -7.12 18.68
CA ALA A 741 -0.72 -7.62 20.07
C ALA A 741 -0.64 -9.14 20.56
N THR A 742 -0.71 -10.25 19.80
CA THR A 742 -0.97 -11.65 20.29
C THR A 742 -0.28 -12.90 19.59
N ASP A 743 0.89 -12.74 18.99
CA ASP A 743 1.83 -13.59 18.19
C ASP A 743 1.43 -14.94 17.53
N THR A 744 0.46 -14.99 16.62
CA THR A 744 0.27 -16.13 15.67
C THR A 744 -0.27 -15.63 14.32
N TRP A 745 0.18 -16.12 13.15
CA TRP A 745 -0.14 -15.51 11.83
C TRP A 745 -1.50 -15.89 11.24
N SER A 746 -1.89 -15.23 10.13
CA SER A 746 -2.43 -15.98 8.99
C SER A 746 -2.08 -15.47 7.59
N SER A 747 -2.18 -16.40 6.66
CA SER A 747 -1.90 -16.32 5.22
C SER A 747 -3.10 -15.82 4.42
N THR A 748 -2.85 -15.28 3.24
CA THR A 748 -3.88 -14.65 2.40
C THR A 748 -4.29 -15.56 1.21
N THR A 749 -5.58 -15.60 0.81
CA THR A 749 -6.24 -16.65 -0.03
C THR A 749 -5.77 -16.73 -1.50
N THR A 750 -6.54 -17.33 -2.41
CA THR A 750 -6.30 -17.31 -3.88
C THR A 750 -7.63 -17.12 -4.66
N SER A 751 -8.56 -16.33 -4.10
CA SER A 751 -9.92 -16.07 -4.60
C SER A 751 -9.96 -14.89 -5.56
N ASN A 752 -10.78 -15.00 -6.60
CA ASN A 752 -11.21 -13.93 -7.50
C ASN A 752 -10.14 -13.33 -8.43
N ALA A 753 -8.86 -13.59 -8.26
CA ALA A 753 -7.97 -12.48 -8.49
C ALA A 753 -7.04 -12.67 -9.76
N PRO A 754 -5.84 -12.11 -9.82
CA PRO A 754 -4.25 -12.20 -11.07
C PRO A 754 -3.27 -13.24 -11.79
N SER A 755 -2.14 -12.60 -12.27
CA SER A 755 -0.83 -12.95 -12.94
C SER A 755 0.54 -12.51 -12.30
N GLY A 756 1.73 -13.07 -12.67
CA GLY A 756 3.04 -13.09 -11.94
C GLY A 756 4.20 -12.03 -12.09
N ARG A 757 4.33 -10.97 -11.24
CA ARG A 757 5.17 -9.74 -11.30
C ARG A 757 6.03 -9.27 -10.07
N VAL A 758 6.77 -8.16 -10.21
CA VAL A 758 7.40 -7.33 -9.13
C VAL A 758 7.13 -5.81 -9.22
N ARG A 759 7.61 -5.07 -8.20
CA ARG A 759 7.81 -3.61 -8.21
C ARG A 759 6.51 -2.83 -8.35
N SER A 760 5.70 -2.88 -7.31
CA SER A 760 4.82 -1.75 -6.94
C SER A 760 5.37 -1.00 -5.73
N THR A 761 4.60 -0.05 -5.18
CA THR A 761 4.87 0.80 -3.99
C THR A 761 3.61 1.25 -3.21
N ALA A 762 3.67 1.96 -2.04
CA ALA A 762 2.63 2.03 -0.95
C ALA A 762 2.19 3.32 -0.09
N VAL A 763 1.00 3.40 0.63
CA VAL A 763 0.07 4.59 0.93
C VAL A 763 -0.80 4.73 2.26
N TRP A 764 -1.95 5.50 2.41
CA TRP A 764 -2.74 5.70 3.69
C TRP A 764 -4.35 5.71 4.01
N THR A 765 -5.41 5.17 3.32
CA THR A 765 -6.94 5.35 3.52
C THR A 765 -7.87 4.69 4.53
N GLY A 766 -8.11 3.37 4.62
CA GLY A 766 -9.28 2.81 5.36
C GLY A 766 -10.36 1.74 4.96
N THR A 767 -10.43 1.05 3.80
CA THR A 767 -11.08 -0.24 3.36
C THR A 767 -10.48 -1.11 2.15
N GLU A 768 -9.83 -0.63 1.05
CA GLU A 768 -9.82 -0.94 -0.43
C GLU A 768 -8.59 -0.60 -1.47
N MET A 769 -7.26 -0.43 -1.15
CA MET A 769 -5.98 -0.27 -1.98
C MET A 769 -5.35 1.10 -2.23
N ILE A 770 -4.34 1.14 -3.12
CA ILE A 770 -4.34 0.55 -4.48
C ILE A 770 -2.98 0.01 -5.14
N VAL A 771 -2.81 -0.51 -6.39
CA VAL A 771 -1.55 -1.16 -6.95
C VAL A 771 -1.37 -1.11 -8.50
N TRP A 772 -1.08 0.02 -9.15
CA TRP A 772 -1.15 0.24 -10.62
C TRP A 772 0.23 0.37 -11.31
N GLY A 773 0.80 -0.61 -12.02
CA GLY A 773 2.06 -0.56 -12.78
C GLY A 773 2.57 -1.95 -13.17
N GLY A 774 3.88 -2.10 -13.23
CA GLY A 774 4.68 -3.26 -12.80
C GLY A 774 4.80 -4.47 -13.70
N ASN A 775 5.89 -5.22 -13.49
CA ASN A 775 6.39 -6.18 -14.47
C ASN A 775 6.38 -7.64 -14.01
N ILE A 776 5.79 -8.55 -14.82
CA ILE A 776 6.17 -9.97 -14.90
C ILE A 776 7.66 -10.14 -15.17
N SER A 777 8.09 -11.39 -15.08
CA SER A 777 9.23 -11.89 -15.83
C SER A 777 9.21 -11.47 -17.30
N GLY A 778 10.40 -11.38 -17.88
CA GLY A 778 10.63 -10.82 -19.22
C GLY A 778 10.42 -9.30 -19.29
N GLY A 779 10.32 -8.61 -18.14
CA GLY A 779 10.00 -7.18 -18.04
C GLY A 779 8.58 -6.82 -18.49
N THR A 780 7.89 -7.75 -19.17
CA THR A 780 6.49 -7.66 -19.62
C THR A 780 5.58 -7.36 -18.43
N SER A 781 4.35 -6.95 -18.67
CA SER A 781 4.08 -5.55 -18.39
C SER A 781 2.56 -5.35 -18.17
N LEU A 782 2.05 -4.89 -16.98
CA LEU A 782 0.69 -4.93 -16.32
C LEU A 782 -0.26 -3.59 -16.29
N ASN A 783 -1.42 -3.28 -16.94
CA ASN A 783 -2.36 -2.07 -16.92
C ASN A 783 -3.64 -2.28 -16.14
N SER A 784 -3.46 -2.71 -14.92
CA SER A 784 -4.42 -3.35 -14.06
C SER A 784 -4.33 -3.16 -12.35
N GLY A 785 -5.16 -3.63 -11.37
CA GLY A 785 -5.08 -4.26 -10.02
C GLY A 785 -6.53 -4.41 -9.47
N GLY A 786 -6.81 -4.86 -8.23
CA GLY A 786 -8.17 -4.82 -7.67
C GLY A 786 -8.30 -4.91 -6.16
N ARG A 787 -9.37 -4.34 -5.59
CA ARG A 787 -9.71 -3.82 -4.22
C ARG A 787 -9.52 -4.49 -2.81
N TYR A 788 -8.68 -5.54 -2.47
CA TYR A 788 -8.41 -6.31 -1.18
C TYR A 788 -9.24 -5.88 0.05
N ASN A 789 -10.06 -6.78 0.56
CA ASN A 789 -10.47 -6.74 1.95
C ASN A 789 -9.30 -6.78 2.94
N PRO A 790 -9.31 -6.02 4.02
CA PRO A 790 -8.97 -6.67 5.28
C PRO A 790 -10.17 -7.30 6.00
N VAL A 791 -11.42 -7.16 5.51
CA VAL A 791 -12.57 -7.95 6.00
C VAL A 791 -12.70 -9.39 5.42
N THR A 792 -13.53 -9.70 4.42
CA THR A 792 -14.04 -11.10 4.11
C THR A 792 -13.06 -12.22 3.86
N ASP A 793 -11.83 -11.96 3.39
CA ASP A 793 -11.07 -12.89 2.53
C ASP A 793 -11.56 -12.92 1.06
N SER A 794 -11.73 -11.77 0.39
CA SER A 794 -12.25 -11.68 -0.99
C SER A 794 -11.66 -10.64 -1.94
N TRP A 795 -11.93 -10.85 -3.24
CA TRP A 795 -11.59 -9.94 -4.33
C TRP A 795 -12.78 -9.51 -5.32
N THR A 796 -12.62 -8.43 -6.13
CA THR A 796 -13.43 -7.34 -6.83
C THR A 796 -12.72 -6.72 -8.05
N ALA A 797 -13.10 -7.16 -9.25
CA ALA A 797 -12.55 -6.86 -10.57
C ALA A 797 -12.56 -5.37 -10.94
N THR A 798 -11.89 -5.05 -12.05
CA THR A 798 -11.69 -3.69 -12.56
C THR A 798 -11.42 -3.67 -14.13
N SER A 799 -11.47 -2.55 -14.87
CA SER A 799 -11.76 -2.27 -16.33
C SER A 799 -10.71 -1.45 -17.10
N THR A 800 -10.55 -1.59 -18.42
CA THR A 800 -9.51 -0.90 -19.22
C THR A 800 -9.96 0.43 -19.87
N THR A 801 -10.99 1.06 -19.32
CA THR A 801 -11.96 1.89 -20.05
C THR A 801 -11.49 3.31 -20.42
N ASN A 802 -10.68 3.41 -21.47
CA ASN A 802 -9.46 4.19 -21.46
C ASN A 802 -8.53 3.53 -20.41
N ALA A 803 -7.36 3.05 -20.82
CA ALA A 803 -6.18 2.94 -20.00
C ALA A 803 -5.04 3.20 -20.96
N PRO A 804 -4.01 3.91 -20.56
CA PRO A 804 -2.85 4.88 -22.07
C PRO A 804 -2.16 4.00 -23.24
N THR A 805 -0.83 3.70 -23.24
CA THR A 805 -0.08 2.44 -23.66
C THR A 805 0.45 1.44 -22.52
N ALA A 806 1.73 1.19 -22.06
CA ALA A 806 2.17 0.37 -20.82
C ALA A 806 3.52 0.60 -19.88
N ARG A 807 3.66 0.48 -18.48
CA ARG A 807 4.87 0.69 -17.47
C ARG A 807 5.01 0.31 -15.84
N TYR A 808 6.22 0.03 -15.15
CA TYR A 808 6.64 -0.56 -13.73
C TYR A 808 7.53 0.07 -12.51
N TYR A 809 7.46 -0.33 -11.20
CA TYR A 809 8.01 0.37 -9.94
C TYR A 809 7.36 1.74 -9.74
N HIS A 810 6.93 2.26 -8.58
CA HIS A 810 6.07 3.49 -8.46
C HIS A 810 6.32 4.27 -7.12
N THR A 811 5.46 5.19 -6.61
CA THR A 811 5.00 5.40 -5.17
C THR A 811 3.96 6.53 -5.03
N ALA A 812 3.22 6.85 -3.95
CA ALA A 812 2.65 6.14 -2.80
C ALA A 812 2.85 6.78 -1.39
N VAL A 813 1.73 7.03 -0.65
CA VAL A 813 1.32 8.26 0.10
C VAL A 813 -0.11 8.30 0.71
N TRP A 814 -0.70 9.42 1.22
CA TRP A 814 -2.14 9.71 0.94
C TRP A 814 -2.54 11.26 0.66
N SER A 815 -3.68 11.56 -0.06
CA SER A 815 -4.58 12.67 -0.76
C SER A 815 -6.00 12.31 -1.20
N GLY A 816 -6.96 12.88 -0.55
CA GLY A 816 -8.32 13.10 -0.94
C GLY A 816 -9.25 11.95 -0.99
N SER A 817 -10.34 12.25 -1.65
CA SER A 817 -10.79 11.42 -2.72
C SER A 817 -9.67 10.43 -3.10
N GLU A 818 -8.41 10.80 -3.36
CA GLU A 818 -7.80 11.10 -4.62
C GLU A 818 -6.57 10.24 -5.01
N MET A 819 -5.96 10.50 -6.19
CA MET A 819 -4.67 10.02 -6.73
C MET A 819 -4.51 10.21 -8.22
N ILE A 820 -3.23 10.32 -8.59
CA ILE A 820 -2.58 10.58 -9.85
C ILE A 820 -1.14 10.04 -9.68
N ILE A 821 -0.50 9.41 -10.67
CA ILE A 821 0.95 8.93 -10.68
C ILE A 821 1.94 9.72 -11.59
N TRP A 822 3.18 9.30 -11.89
CA TRP A 822 4.03 9.94 -12.94
C TRP A 822 5.13 9.15 -13.72
N GLY A 823 5.75 9.61 -14.86
CA GLY A 823 6.01 8.86 -16.16
C GLY A 823 6.39 7.36 -16.16
N GLY A 824 6.35 6.52 -17.20
CA GLY A 824 6.99 5.19 -17.10
C GLY A 824 7.40 4.28 -18.29
N TYR A 825 7.92 3.09 -17.98
CA TYR A 825 8.50 2.04 -18.84
C TYR A 825 7.85 0.56 -18.84
N SER A 826 7.02 0.13 -19.84
CA SER A 826 7.09 -1.06 -20.78
C SER A 826 7.30 -0.88 -22.41
N TYR A 827 8.36 -0.70 -23.32
CA TYR A 827 9.84 -0.88 -23.79
C TYR A 827 9.86 -1.85 -24.95
N ASP A 828 9.18 -1.40 -26.00
CA ASP A 828 8.41 -2.28 -26.87
C ASP A 828 9.26 -2.78 -28.04
N GLY A 829 10.55 -2.92 -27.75
CA GLY A 829 11.68 -3.06 -28.67
C GLY A 829 12.73 -1.94 -28.55
N VAL A 830 12.41 -0.81 -27.92
CA VAL A 830 13.29 0.38 -27.73
C VAL A 830 13.25 0.80 -26.26
N ASP A 831 14.24 1.49 -25.68
CA ASP A 831 14.25 2.03 -24.29
C ASP A 831 13.67 3.43 -24.17
N HIS A 832 13.04 3.75 -23.04
CA HIS A 832 11.73 4.38 -23.15
C HIS A 832 11.26 5.34 -22.02
N PHE A 833 11.09 6.62 -22.38
CA PHE A 833 11.21 7.83 -21.54
C PHE A 833 10.31 9.09 -21.95
N TRP A 834 9.00 9.35 -21.68
CA TRP A 834 8.10 10.19 -22.57
C TRP A 834 6.83 10.80 -21.93
N ASN A 835 6.49 11.97 -22.51
CA ASN A 835 5.84 13.22 -22.09
C ASN A 835 4.52 13.18 -21.26
N THR A 836 4.14 12.04 -20.69
CA THR A 836 2.85 11.40 -21.02
C THR A 836 2.34 10.62 -19.74
N GLY A 837 1.03 10.62 -19.21
CA GLY A 837 0.45 10.06 -17.89
C GLY A 837 -1.00 9.50 -17.45
N GLY A 838 -1.14 8.72 -16.31
CA GLY A 838 -2.35 8.21 -15.49
C GLY A 838 -4.29 10.01 -13.42
N ARG A 839 -5.67 9.97 -13.27
CA ARG A 839 -6.47 10.43 -12.06
C ARG A 839 -7.54 9.41 -11.67
N TYR A 840 -7.18 8.35 -10.99
CA TYR A 840 -8.06 7.22 -10.74
C TYR A 840 -8.92 7.33 -9.55
N ASP A 841 -9.97 8.01 -9.82
CA ASP A 841 -11.11 8.18 -9.00
C ASP A 841 -11.74 6.69 -8.92
N PRO A 842 -12.47 6.19 -7.89
CA PRO A 842 -13.26 4.92 -7.97
C PRO A 842 -14.77 4.63 -7.46
N VAL A 843 -15.78 5.54 -7.32
CA VAL A 843 -17.32 5.43 -7.27
C VAL A 843 -17.82 5.92 -8.61
N MET A 844 -17.06 6.80 -9.22
CA MET A 844 -16.95 6.85 -10.65
C MET A 844 -15.81 5.89 -11.12
N ASP A 845 -15.59 5.65 -12.41
CA ASP A 845 -14.73 4.58 -12.99
C ASP A 845 -14.30 4.82 -14.44
N SER A 846 -14.05 6.08 -14.74
CA SER A 846 -13.56 6.44 -16.04
C SER A 846 -12.60 7.56 -16.00
N TRP A 847 -12.07 7.92 -17.14
CA TRP A 847 -10.70 7.51 -17.22
C TRP A 847 -9.94 8.48 -18.16
N THR A 848 -8.91 9.29 -17.82
CA THR A 848 -8.68 10.52 -16.96
C THR A 848 -7.21 10.95 -17.13
N ALA A 849 -6.70 12.10 -17.66
CA ALA A 849 -5.22 12.40 -17.55
C ALA A 849 -4.71 13.91 -17.38
N THR A 850 -3.54 14.18 -16.68
CA THR A 850 -2.83 15.49 -16.32
C THR A 850 -2.54 16.42 -17.51
N THR A 851 -1.44 17.20 -17.63
CA THR A 851 -1.04 17.67 -19.00
C THR A 851 0.43 17.66 -19.36
N VAL A 852 0.68 17.53 -20.66
CA VAL A 852 2.01 17.74 -21.25
C VAL A 852 2.39 19.21 -21.46
N THR A 853 1.50 20.18 -21.25
CA THR A 853 1.79 21.58 -21.61
C THR A 853 2.45 22.32 -20.47
N GLY A 854 3.41 23.19 -20.78
CA GLY A 854 4.36 23.65 -19.77
C GLY A 854 5.29 22.51 -19.30
N ALA A 855 5.20 21.37 -19.96
CA ALA A 855 5.51 20.12 -19.37
C ALA A 855 6.41 19.27 -20.30
N PRO A 856 7.57 18.96 -19.76
CA PRO A 856 9.12 17.64 -20.60
C PRO A 856 8.86 16.11 -20.75
N VAL A 857 9.87 15.21 -20.80
CA VAL A 857 9.83 13.83 -21.44
C VAL A 857 9.76 12.41 -20.62
N GLY A 858 10.65 11.54 -20.04
CA GLY A 858 10.46 10.52 -18.92
C GLY A 858 11.62 9.55 -18.46
N ARG A 859 11.69 8.92 -17.22
CA ARG A 859 12.73 7.99 -16.59
C ARG A 859 12.37 7.03 -15.33
N GLU A 860 13.17 6.06 -14.81
CA GLU A 860 12.88 4.88 -13.85
C GLU A 860 12.65 5.05 -12.26
N LEU A 861 12.61 3.95 -11.46
CA LEU A 861 12.66 3.75 -9.94
C LEU A 861 12.17 4.82 -8.83
N HIS A 862 11.04 4.85 -8.00
CA HIS A 862 10.83 5.84 -6.80
C HIS A 862 9.68 5.91 -5.66
N CYS A 863 9.02 7.10 -5.27
CA CYS A 863 8.92 7.87 -3.90
C CYS A 863 7.77 8.91 -3.24
N ALA A 864 6.74 8.67 -2.33
CA ALA A 864 5.69 9.75 -1.94
C ALA A 864 5.05 10.07 -0.52
N VAL A 865 4.35 11.26 -0.36
CA VAL A 865 4.24 12.23 0.85
C VAL A 865 3.33 13.58 1.18
N TRP A 866 2.13 13.72 1.87
CA TRP A 866 1.37 15.08 1.93
C TRP A 866 0.67 15.81 3.12
N ASN A 867 0.72 17.19 3.14
CA ASN A 867 0.07 18.34 3.90
C ASN A 867 -1.31 19.02 3.76
N GLY A 868 -1.96 19.20 2.60
CA GLY A 868 -2.96 20.26 2.40
C GLY A 868 -2.96 21.17 1.12
N SER A 869 -2.23 20.93 0.01
CA SER A 869 -2.41 21.58 -1.35
C SER A 869 -1.57 21.14 -2.62
N ASP A 870 -0.50 20.29 -2.60
CA ASP A 870 0.22 19.57 -3.72
C ASP A 870 1.10 18.36 -3.34
N MET A 871 1.41 17.45 -4.29
CA MET A 871 2.28 16.23 -4.36
C MET A 871 3.75 16.47 -3.97
N ILE A 872 4.82 15.79 -4.46
CA ILE A 872 6.23 16.22 -4.82
C ILE A 872 7.07 15.05 -5.24
N VAL A 873 8.18 15.28 -6.00
CA VAL A 873 9.04 14.29 -6.72
C VAL A 873 10.27 14.95 -7.40
N TRP A 874 11.52 14.54 -7.14
CA TRP A 874 12.72 14.86 -7.93
C TRP A 874 13.85 13.82 -7.96
N GLY A 875 14.71 13.78 -8.99
CA GLY A 875 15.98 13.00 -9.20
C GLY A 875 15.92 12.02 -10.34
N GLY A 876 17.03 11.51 -10.96
CA GLY A 876 17.14 10.23 -11.71
C GLY A 876 17.18 10.09 -13.28
N ASP A 877 16.92 8.96 -13.96
CA ASP A 877 17.65 8.59 -15.20
C ASP A 877 17.35 9.44 -16.42
N PHE A 878 18.22 9.22 -17.39
CA PHE A 878 18.14 9.62 -18.76
C PHE A 878 18.87 8.65 -19.66
N PHE A 879 18.36 7.44 -19.87
CA PHE A 879 18.95 6.65 -20.94
C PHE A 879 18.47 7.19 -22.29
N ASP A 880 19.38 7.51 -23.20
CA ASP A 880 19.06 7.70 -24.61
C ASP A 880 20.01 6.90 -25.53
N THR A 881 20.94 7.56 -26.17
CA THR A 881 22.25 7.03 -26.56
C THR A 881 23.15 6.76 -25.36
N ALA A 882 22.91 7.53 -24.31
CA ALA A 882 23.91 7.98 -23.38
C ALA A 882 23.26 8.24 -22.05
N THR A 883 24.02 8.56 -21.01
CA THR A 883 25.39 9.09 -20.78
C THR A 883 25.58 10.64 -20.77
N HIS A 884 24.73 11.35 -20.02
CA HIS A 884 24.92 12.73 -19.45
C HIS A 884 24.81 12.63 -17.88
N TYR A 885 24.44 13.63 -17.04
CA TYR A 885 23.45 13.55 -15.90
C TYR A 885 22.93 15.06 -15.64
N LEU A 886 21.71 15.42 -15.13
CA LEU A 886 21.15 16.84 -14.94
C LEU A 886 20.41 17.23 -13.55
N ASN A 887 19.83 18.44 -13.21
CA ASN A 887 19.71 18.98 -11.77
C ASN A 887 18.38 19.56 -11.04
N THR A 888 17.16 18.98 -10.94
CA THR A 888 15.86 19.73 -11.17
C THR A 888 14.34 19.14 -11.07
N GLY A 889 13.40 19.32 -10.09
CA GLY A 889 12.15 18.43 -9.88
C GLY A 889 10.64 18.85 -10.09
N GLY A 890 9.61 18.33 -9.31
CA GLY A 890 8.07 18.48 -9.32
C GLY A 890 7.16 19.20 -8.18
N ARG A 891 6.40 20.38 -8.32
CA ARG A 891 5.10 20.86 -7.68
C ARG A 891 3.83 21.20 -8.60
N TYR A 892 2.50 20.97 -8.25
CA TYR A 892 1.24 21.26 -9.10
C TYR A 892 -0.22 21.33 -8.42
N ASN A 893 -0.89 22.42 -7.89
CA ASN A 893 -2.24 22.60 -7.11
C ASN A 893 -3.69 22.41 -7.69
N PRO A 894 -4.55 21.52 -7.18
CA PRO A 894 -5.45 20.70 -7.98
C PRO A 894 -6.66 21.32 -8.64
N VAL A 895 -7.04 22.52 -8.21
CA VAL A 895 -8.26 23.15 -8.72
C VAL A 895 -8.23 23.35 -10.24
N THR A 896 -7.04 23.42 -10.85
CA THR A 896 -6.83 24.38 -11.94
C THR A 896 -5.68 24.03 -12.91
N ASP A 897 -5.48 22.76 -13.32
CA ASP A 897 -4.10 22.26 -13.53
C ASP A 897 -2.86 23.14 -14.04
N SER A 898 -1.65 22.99 -13.41
CA SER A 898 -0.34 23.63 -13.60
C SER A 898 0.89 23.12 -12.73
N TRP A 899 2.16 23.37 -13.13
CA TRP A 899 3.51 23.36 -12.46
C TRP A 899 4.12 24.73 -12.85
N THR A 900 5.27 25.19 -12.32
CA THR A 900 6.04 26.44 -12.68
C THR A 900 6.88 26.80 -11.47
N ALA A 901 8.22 26.99 -11.39
CA ALA A 901 9.34 26.32 -12.05
C ALA A 901 10.69 26.02 -11.22
N THR A 902 11.04 24.75 -10.87
CA THR A 902 11.88 24.21 -9.71
C THR A 902 13.27 24.78 -9.36
N SER A 903 13.84 24.35 -8.21
CA SER A 903 14.75 25.16 -7.38
C SER A 903 16.14 24.65 -7.14
N THR A 904 17.00 25.17 -7.99
CA THR A 904 18.10 24.42 -8.52
C THR A 904 19.45 25.05 -8.16
N ALA A 905 19.77 25.26 -6.88
CA ALA A 905 21.11 25.75 -6.55
C ALA A 905 21.90 24.94 -5.50
N ASN A 906 21.44 24.61 -4.30
CA ASN A 906 22.36 24.26 -3.20
C ASN A 906 22.97 22.86 -3.16
N ALA A 907 23.82 22.52 -4.16
CA ALA A 907 24.40 21.19 -4.42
C ALA A 907 25.40 21.14 -5.65
N PRO A 908 26.17 20.05 -5.90
CA PRO A 908 27.15 19.90 -7.02
C PRO A 908 26.96 18.69 -8.01
N SER A 909 27.54 18.76 -9.23
CA SER A 909 27.69 17.75 -10.33
C SER A 909 26.87 16.41 -10.37
N ALA A 910 25.90 16.25 -11.34
CA ALA A 910 25.20 15.12 -12.11
C ALA A 910 23.62 14.35 -11.99
N ARG A 911 22.73 13.40 -11.26
CA ARG A 911 22.31 12.21 -10.16
C ARG A 911 20.85 11.48 -9.93
N ASP A 912 20.62 10.27 -9.32
CA ASP A 912 19.24 9.65 -8.97
C ASP A 912 18.65 9.84 -7.54
N VAL A 913 17.50 9.15 -7.10
CA VAL A 913 16.60 9.16 -5.82
C VAL A 913 15.50 7.99 -5.60
N TRP A 914 14.70 7.71 -4.49
CA TRP A 914 13.54 6.70 -4.32
C TRP A 914 12.40 6.81 -3.24
N SER A 915 12.42 7.28 -1.97
CA SER A 915 11.59 6.57 -0.93
C SER A 915 11.09 7.25 0.38
N VAL A 916 9.78 7.60 0.59
CA VAL A 916 9.49 8.84 1.38
C VAL A 916 8.09 9.10 2.11
N VAL A 917 7.82 10.20 2.91
CA VAL A 917 6.58 10.49 3.82
C VAL A 917 6.27 11.95 4.35
N TRP A 918 5.09 12.22 4.99
CA TRP A 918 4.63 13.49 5.65
C TRP A 918 4.05 13.73 7.15
N THR A 919 4.30 14.90 7.86
CA THR A 919 3.49 15.60 8.97
C THR A 919 2.69 16.94 8.85
N GLY A 920 3.18 18.07 8.29
CA GLY A 920 2.65 19.44 8.52
C GLY A 920 3.46 20.75 8.20
N LYS A 921 4.71 20.79 7.65
CA LYS A 921 5.57 22.03 7.43
C LYS A 921 6.93 21.98 6.58
N GLU A 922 7.62 20.89 6.18
CA GLU A 922 8.82 20.85 5.24
C GLU A 922 9.12 19.43 4.68
N MET A 923 10.23 19.11 3.97
CA MET A 923 10.49 17.74 3.45
C MET A 923 11.23 16.80 4.45
N ILE A 924 11.65 15.58 4.05
CA ILE A 924 12.88 14.79 4.34
C ILE A 924 13.27 13.86 3.15
N VAL A 925 14.56 13.72 2.70
CA VAL A 925 15.17 12.90 1.56
C VAL A 925 16.75 12.54 1.40
N TRP A 926 17.57 11.94 2.30
CA TRP A 926 19.02 11.54 1.95
C TRP A 926 19.03 10.15 1.49
N ALA A 927 19.70 9.89 0.36
CA ALA A 927 20.60 8.79 0.07
C ALA A 927 21.01 8.72 -1.41
N GLY A 928 21.99 7.90 -1.81
CA GLY A 928 22.04 7.12 -3.08
C GLY A 928 22.86 7.56 -4.27
N TYR A 929 22.74 6.88 -5.40
CA TYR A 929 23.45 7.11 -6.68
C TYR A 929 23.62 8.56 -7.07
N GLY A 930 24.89 8.94 -7.05
CA GLY A 930 25.51 10.11 -7.59
C GLY A 930 26.67 9.82 -8.52
N ASP A 931 27.52 10.83 -8.67
CA ASP A 931 28.65 10.95 -9.60
C ASP A 931 29.84 9.97 -9.49
N SER A 932 30.14 9.45 -8.30
CA SER A 932 31.49 9.06 -7.90
C SER A 932 31.68 8.02 -6.76
N GLY A 933 30.80 7.04 -6.59
CA GLY A 933 30.78 6.06 -5.47
C GLY A 933 29.67 6.04 -4.39
N TYR A 934 29.36 4.97 -3.68
CA TYR A 934 28.19 4.88 -2.81
C TYR A 934 27.78 5.90 -1.65
N VAL A 935 27.63 7.23 -1.88
CA VAL A 935 27.65 8.44 -1.00
C VAL A 935 27.10 8.46 0.44
N ASN A 936 26.98 9.67 0.96
CA ASN A 936 26.36 10.22 2.14
C ASN A 936 26.11 11.71 1.86
N THR A 937 25.52 12.49 2.77
CA THR A 937 25.11 13.91 2.76
C THR A 937 23.61 14.06 2.51
N GLY A 938 23.00 15.24 2.40
CA GLY A 938 21.56 15.43 2.09
C GLY A 938 21.03 16.84 2.34
N GLY A 939 19.83 17.26 1.95
CA GLY A 939 19.12 18.37 2.60
C GLY A 939 17.89 18.90 1.86
N GLY A 940 17.29 19.99 2.36
CA GLY A 940 15.92 19.84 2.85
C GLY A 940 14.68 20.45 2.17
N TYR A 941 14.43 21.73 2.44
CA TYR A 941 13.52 22.66 1.80
C TYR A 941 12.01 22.62 2.13
N SER A 942 11.32 23.74 1.85
CA SER A 942 9.91 24.01 2.18
C SER A 942 9.17 24.32 0.91
N PRO A 943 8.06 25.03 0.99
CA PRO A 943 7.41 25.55 -0.18
C PRO A 943 7.07 27.03 0.00
N ASP A 944 6.96 27.50 1.24
CA ASP A 944 6.46 28.80 1.67
C ASP A 944 7.35 30.01 1.23
N MET A 945 8.48 29.79 0.53
CA MET A 945 9.55 30.80 0.27
C MET A 945 10.58 30.53 -0.88
N ASP A 946 10.55 29.42 -1.63
CA ASP A 946 11.61 29.03 -2.60
C ASP A 946 13.09 28.95 -2.08
N SER A 947 13.47 27.98 -1.19
CA SER A 947 14.69 28.06 -0.30
C SER A 947 15.17 26.75 0.46
N TRP A 948 16.47 26.35 0.59
CA TRP A 948 17.02 24.98 1.03
C TRP A 948 18.12 24.94 2.18
N ILE A 949 18.37 23.81 2.93
CA ILE A 949 19.34 23.62 4.10
C ILE A 949 19.88 22.14 4.20
N THR A 950 20.70 21.74 5.21
CA THR A 950 21.42 20.46 5.58
C THR A 950 21.46 20.25 7.16
N THR A 951 22.50 19.63 7.83
CA THR A 951 22.71 19.47 9.32
C THR A 951 24.15 19.17 9.95
N SER A 952 25.07 20.15 10.13
CA SER A 952 26.26 20.11 11.04
C SER A 952 27.26 18.92 11.02
N ALA A 953 27.51 18.25 9.90
CA ALA A 953 28.73 17.45 9.61
C ALA A 953 29.06 16.23 10.54
N THR A 954 28.15 15.72 11.40
CA THR A 954 28.61 14.94 12.57
C THR A 954 28.16 13.46 12.67
N ASN A 955 29.11 12.63 13.10
CA ASN A 955 29.01 11.28 13.65
C ASN A 955 28.31 10.13 12.86
N ALA A 956 27.80 10.35 11.65
CA ALA A 956 26.77 9.50 11.02
C ALA A 956 27.13 8.17 10.31
N PRO A 957 26.19 7.20 10.27
CA PRO A 957 26.05 6.07 9.35
C PRO A 957 25.41 6.54 8.02
N SER A 958 24.78 5.63 7.29
CA SER A 958 25.64 4.86 6.40
C SER A 958 25.53 5.16 4.88
N PRO A 959 26.21 4.35 4.05
CA PRO A 959 26.17 4.34 2.58
C PRO A 959 24.95 3.70 1.91
N ARG A 960 24.00 4.52 1.44
CA ARG A 960 22.61 4.10 1.07
C ARG A 960 21.76 4.37 -0.26
N ALA A 961 21.03 3.44 -0.94
CA ALA A 961 19.91 3.63 -1.92
C ALA A 961 19.05 2.38 -2.34
N GLY A 962 17.73 2.49 -2.22
CA GLY A 962 16.66 1.68 -2.85
C GLY A 962 15.40 1.60 -1.98
N HIS A 963 15.13 2.64 -1.19
CA HIS A 963 14.49 2.43 0.10
C HIS A 963 12.95 2.54 0.17
N ARG A 964 12.25 2.88 1.31
CA ARG A 964 10.89 3.56 1.49
C ARG A 964 10.72 4.15 2.86
N ALA A 965 9.56 4.75 3.23
CA ALA A 965 9.49 5.51 4.47
C ALA A 965 8.12 5.81 5.14
N VAL A 966 8.04 6.23 6.44
CA VAL A 966 6.81 6.75 7.16
C VAL A 966 7.03 7.72 8.38
N TRP A 967 5.95 8.13 9.08
CA TRP A 967 5.73 9.33 9.90
C TRP A 967 5.39 9.26 11.43
N THR A 968 5.24 10.38 12.18
CA THR A 968 4.38 10.62 13.40
C THR A 968 4.06 12.10 13.76
N GLY A 969 5.08 12.92 14.13
CA GLY A 969 5.24 13.45 15.53
C GLY A 969 6.54 14.24 15.84
N THR A 970 7.58 13.67 16.56
CA THR A 970 9.06 14.10 16.70
C THR A 970 10.22 13.00 16.58
N GLU A 971 10.30 11.95 15.70
CA GLU A 971 11.41 10.92 15.53
C GLU A 971 11.61 10.27 14.07
N MET A 972 12.39 10.60 13.03
CA MET A 972 12.23 10.06 11.59
C MET A 972 12.00 8.59 11.19
N ILE A 973 12.39 7.55 11.91
CA ILE A 973 12.81 6.19 11.46
C ILE A 973 13.24 6.07 10.00
N VAL A 974 14.43 5.56 9.66
CA VAL A 974 14.63 4.82 8.38
C VAL A 974 14.72 3.27 8.55
N TRP A 975 15.09 2.38 7.62
CA TRP A 975 15.26 0.92 7.86
C TRP A 975 16.02 0.12 6.77
N GLY A 976 17.30 0.40 6.48
CA GLY A 976 18.15 -0.53 5.73
C GLY A 976 19.08 -0.17 4.60
N GLY A 977 19.21 -0.98 3.55
CA GLY A 977 20.44 -0.93 2.77
C GLY A 977 20.62 -1.75 1.42
N TYR A 978 21.85 -1.83 0.88
CA TYR A 978 22.50 -2.50 -0.27
C TYR A 978 24.05 -2.24 -0.06
N TYR A 979 25.05 -2.98 -0.57
CA TYR A 979 26.42 -2.51 -0.88
C TYR A 979 27.27 -3.47 -1.72
N TYR A 980 28.07 -2.85 -2.57
CA TYR A 980 28.91 -3.30 -3.68
C TYR A 980 30.17 -2.41 -3.81
N ASP A 981 31.09 -2.28 -2.85
CA ASP A 981 32.35 -1.52 -3.10
C ASP A 981 33.33 -2.25 -4.04
N GLY A 982 32.76 -3.09 -4.92
CA GLY A 982 33.32 -4.32 -5.45
C GLY A 982 32.73 -5.61 -4.83
N ASN A 983 31.94 -5.57 -3.73
CA ASN A 983 31.52 -6.78 -2.97
C ASN A 983 30.12 -6.74 -2.27
N ASP A 984 29.51 -7.93 -2.07
CA ASP A 984 28.07 -8.22 -1.84
C ASP A 984 27.65 -8.89 -0.46
N HIS A 985 27.59 -8.21 0.72
CA HIS A 985 26.95 -8.68 2.04
C HIS A 985 25.43 -8.53 1.79
N TRP A 986 24.52 -8.84 2.71
CA TRP A 986 23.23 -8.12 2.86
C TRP A 986 23.30 -7.38 4.22
N LEU A 987 22.76 -6.16 4.39
CA LEU A 987 23.17 -5.18 5.43
C LEU A 987 22.14 -4.86 6.51
N ASN A 988 22.41 -3.97 7.46
CA ASN A 988 21.68 -4.06 8.71
C ASN A 988 21.42 -2.84 9.56
N THR A 989 21.85 -1.61 9.27
CA THR A 989 21.83 -0.55 10.32
C THR A 989 21.10 0.77 10.02
N GLY A 990 21.21 1.77 10.93
CA GLY A 990 20.58 3.10 10.95
C GLY A 990 20.73 3.99 12.19
N GLY A 991 19.68 4.73 12.69
CA GLY A 991 19.69 6.10 13.34
C GLY A 991 18.54 7.14 13.66
N ARG A 992 18.24 7.51 14.94
CA ARG A 992 17.18 8.43 15.60
C ARG A 992 16.88 9.99 15.31
N TYR A 993 17.03 10.59 14.12
CA TYR A 993 16.82 12.03 13.76
C TYR A 993 15.58 12.85 14.25
N ASP A 994 15.86 14.03 14.88
CA ASP A 994 14.96 15.12 15.57
C ASP A 994 15.16 16.33 14.48
N PRO A 995 14.15 17.09 13.94
CA PRO A 995 14.40 18.30 13.11
C PRO A 995 15.05 19.51 13.79
N VAL A 996 15.25 19.53 15.12
CA VAL A 996 15.49 20.78 15.86
C VAL A 996 16.99 21.16 15.97
N THR A 997 17.91 20.26 16.33
CA THR A 997 19.36 20.59 16.53
C THR A 997 20.41 19.54 16.05
N ASP A 998 20.21 19.00 14.86
CA ASP A 998 21.27 18.55 13.94
C ASP A 998 21.99 17.19 14.23
N GLY A 999 21.61 16.37 15.21
CA GLY A 999 22.08 14.95 15.38
C GLY A 999 21.70 14.26 16.70
N TRP A 1000 22.12 13.05 17.15
CA TRP A 1000 22.66 11.89 16.39
C TRP A 1000 22.58 10.40 17.01
N THR A 1001 22.37 10.05 18.32
CA THR A 1001 22.51 8.76 19.20
C THR A 1001 22.28 7.29 18.62
N ALA A 1002 22.22 6.15 19.38
CA ALA A 1002 21.92 4.75 18.90
C ALA A 1002 21.34 3.62 19.85
N THR A 1003 20.95 2.45 19.26
CA THR A 1003 19.73 1.58 19.52
C THR A 1003 20.00 0.19 20.13
N SER A 1004 19.10 -0.78 19.87
CA SER A 1004 19.35 -2.20 19.93
C SER A 1004 19.16 -2.95 18.59
N THR A 1005 19.78 -4.12 18.56
CA THR A 1005 19.56 -5.20 17.60
C THR A 1005 19.17 -6.52 18.25
N ALA A 1006 18.29 -6.41 19.25
CA ALA A 1006 17.95 -7.45 20.19
C ALA A 1006 16.82 -8.48 19.81
N ASN A 1007 16.71 -8.89 18.53
CA ASN A 1007 15.70 -9.77 17.83
C ASN A 1007 15.30 -9.13 16.47
N VAL A 1008 16.30 -8.64 15.74
CA VAL A 1008 16.12 -7.91 14.48
C VAL A 1008 15.90 -8.77 13.29
N PRO A 1009 15.08 -8.35 12.35
CA PRO A 1009 15.06 -9.06 11.10
C PRO A 1009 16.20 -8.66 10.26
N ALA A 1010 16.30 -9.42 9.20
CA ALA A 1010 17.42 -9.34 8.37
C ALA A 1010 17.35 -8.22 7.31
N ALA A 1011 18.26 -8.36 6.38
CA ALA A 1011 19.25 -7.39 6.03
C ALA A 1011 18.95 -6.47 4.83
N ARG A 1012 17.80 -5.76 4.74
CA ARG A 1012 17.07 -5.47 3.47
C ARG A 1012 17.38 -4.34 2.43
N MET A 1013 16.87 -4.52 1.18
CA MET A 1013 16.98 -3.75 -0.10
C MET A 1013 15.67 -3.64 -1.00
N VAL A 1014 14.76 -2.65 -0.96
CA VAL A 1014 13.50 -2.39 -1.83
C VAL A 1014 12.10 -2.13 -1.14
N PRO A 1015 11.96 -1.90 0.19
CA PRO A 1015 10.74 -2.00 1.07
C PRO A 1015 9.52 -1.05 0.87
N THR A 1016 8.71 -0.55 1.89
CA THR A 1016 7.35 0.22 1.72
C THR A 1016 6.28 0.36 2.84
N ALA A 1017 5.64 1.53 3.04
CA ALA A 1017 5.76 2.05 4.40
C ALA A 1017 4.62 2.99 5.00
N VAL A 1018 4.03 2.77 6.24
CA VAL A 1018 3.05 3.73 6.94
C VAL A 1018 2.61 3.73 8.51
N TRP A 1019 2.25 4.86 9.25
CA TRP A 1019 2.23 5.06 10.78
C TRP A 1019 0.87 5.41 11.54
N THR A 1020 0.58 5.06 12.85
CA THR A 1020 -0.66 5.48 13.64
C THR A 1020 -0.82 5.85 15.18
N GLY A 1021 -0.27 5.17 16.21
CA GLY A 1021 -0.85 4.72 17.52
C GLY A 1021 0.11 4.21 18.65
N SER A 1022 0.47 2.90 18.71
CA SER A 1022 1.41 2.18 19.66
C SER A 1022 2.62 1.22 19.23
N GLU A 1023 2.83 0.57 18.05
CA GLU A 1023 4.02 -0.33 17.69
C GLU A 1023 4.52 -0.41 16.15
N MET A 1024 5.75 -0.10 15.65
CA MET A 1024 6.10 -0.20 14.17
C MET A 1024 5.96 -1.52 13.45
N LEU A 1025 5.89 -1.63 12.09
CA LEU A 1025 5.96 -2.86 11.22
C LEU A 1025 6.60 -2.86 9.78
N ILE A 1026 7.62 -3.66 9.48
CA ILE A 1026 8.18 -3.96 8.13
C ILE A 1026 7.81 -5.42 7.78
N TRP A 1027 8.09 -5.88 6.58
CA TRP A 1027 7.52 -7.10 6.01
C TRP A 1027 8.05 -7.37 4.61
N GLY A 1028 8.13 -8.64 4.28
CA GLY A 1028 8.49 -9.13 2.97
C GLY A 1028 9.95 -8.82 2.79
N GLY A 1029 10.42 -8.88 1.58
CA GLY A 1029 11.77 -8.53 1.31
C GLY A 1029 12.07 -8.43 -0.10
#